data_AF-A0A3A8KBC5-F1
#
_entry.id   AF-A0A3A8KBC5-F1
#
_cell.length_a   1.000
_cell.length_b   1.000
_cell.length_c   1.000
_cell.angle_alpha   90.00
_cell.angle_beta   90.00
_cell.angle_gamma   90.00
#
_symmetry.space_group_name_H-M   'P 1'
#
loop_
_entity.id
_entity.type
_entity.pdbx_description
1 polymer ?
#
loop_
_entity_poly.entity_id
_entity_poly.type
_entity_poly.pdbx_seq_one_letter_code
_entity_poly.pdbx_strand_id
1 'polypeptide(L)'
;MGGHFRLLLQVAFRNLFTSKINLLIGGIIFLGTLLVVVGGALLDSMDSAMSRSIIGSVAGHIQVYSDDSKDELGLFGNMGGEPDLAAVDDFSRIKPVLEKHPNVKTVVPMGTNGALITSGNTVDLTLARLRDLYKKRAEGGETPALRENIDSLKAHVRQMVAIMEEDLAKSRELLSDTARTPEERESLARARSEAFWDGFEQDPFSALEFLENRIAPQIPDGDMLYLRYAGTDLDRFQSTFDRMEVVDGQPVPHGQRGMLLSKFFYEEYLKLKTARRLDMIKQERELNKKTIAADPQLQRWVKENQTQTREIVFQLDPIKTRQVVERLQKVLGSQEPKLEKLLSSFLTTDDANFDTRYAQFYAELAPLLELYRLRLGDSLTITAFTRSGYVQSVNVKVYGTYQFKGLEKSALAGALNLMDLMSFRDLYGYLTVDKKAELVELQKQSGVKAVARENAEEALFGEESGNNLVADATPGLINDQESLRGAMDSLRRDDLTKRVYSQAEIEQGVVLSSAIILKDPEKLQQTMAELRQSAKDAGLKLRVVSWQQAAGLLGQFVMMAKLVLYAAVFIIFIVVLVIINNAMMMATLQRVREVGTMRAIGAQRSFVLGMVLVETLLLGLVFGAGGALVGSGIMAALGHVGIPAGNEALYFFFSGPRLYPSLSAGNLIAAFIIVMVVSAISTLYPAFLATRVSPLQAMQTDE
;
A
#
# COMPACT_ATOMS: atom_id res chain seq x y z
N MET A 1 -31.38 26.26 51.02
CA MET A 1 -30.54 25.18 50.44
C MET A 1 -29.04 25.51 50.37
N GLY A 2 -28.59 26.77 50.30
CA GLY A 2 -27.15 27.10 50.15
C GLY A 2 -26.25 26.87 51.38
N GLY A 3 -26.77 26.92 52.61
CA GLY A 3 -25.96 26.81 53.84
C GLY A 3 -25.37 25.40 54.08
N HIS A 4 -26.17 24.35 53.90
CA HIS A 4 -25.72 22.97 54.09
C HIS A 4 -24.65 22.55 53.07
N PHE A 5 -24.81 22.94 51.81
CA PHE A 5 -23.84 22.63 50.76
C PHE A 5 -22.49 23.35 50.98
N ARG A 6 -22.52 24.62 51.42
CA ARG A 6 -21.31 25.39 51.75
C ARG A 6 -20.54 24.77 52.92
N LEU A 7 -21.25 24.26 53.92
CA LEU A 7 -20.65 23.59 55.07
C LEU A 7 -20.03 22.23 54.70
N LEU A 8 -20.70 21.45 53.83
CA LEU A 8 -20.15 20.21 53.28
C LEU A 8 -18.85 20.46 52.48
N LEU A 9 -18.83 21.49 51.64
CA LEU A 9 -17.63 21.88 50.87
C LEU A 9 -16.46 22.29 51.78
N GLN A 10 -16.72 23.09 52.83
CA GLN A 10 -15.67 23.51 53.77
C GLN A 10 -15.06 22.35 54.55
N VAL A 11 -15.89 21.42 55.03
CA VAL A 11 -15.43 20.22 55.74
C VAL A 11 -14.63 19.32 54.81
N ALA A 12 -15.13 19.08 53.60
CA ALA A 12 -14.46 18.24 52.62
C ALA A 12 -13.10 18.81 52.17
N PHE A 13 -13.01 20.13 51.94
CA PHE A 13 -11.75 20.78 51.55
C PHE A 13 -10.69 20.71 52.66
N ARG A 14 -11.08 20.90 53.92
CA ARG A 14 -10.18 20.76 55.08
C ARG A 14 -9.63 19.33 55.21
N ASN A 15 -10.47 18.34 54.91
CA ASN A 15 -10.11 16.93 55.01
C ASN A 15 -9.24 16.44 53.85
N LEU A 16 -9.18 17.18 52.73
CA LEU A 16 -8.50 16.77 51.50
C LEU A 16 -7.00 16.50 51.70
N PHE A 17 -6.31 17.36 52.45
CA PHE A 17 -4.85 17.32 52.62
C PHE A 17 -4.38 16.86 54.01
N THR A 18 -5.31 16.64 54.94
CA THR A 18 -4.97 16.27 56.33
C THR A 18 -4.80 14.77 56.55
N SER A 19 -5.34 13.92 55.66
CA SER A 19 -5.24 12.46 55.77
C SER A 19 -4.30 11.86 54.72
N LYS A 20 -3.35 11.01 55.16
CA LYS A 20 -2.47 10.24 54.27
C LYS A 20 -3.24 9.31 53.32
N ILE A 21 -4.41 8.80 53.74
CA ILE A 21 -5.24 7.93 52.90
C ILE A 21 -5.91 8.72 51.78
N ASN A 22 -6.38 9.94 52.06
CA ASN A 22 -6.95 10.82 51.04
C ASN A 22 -5.91 11.19 49.98
N LEU A 23 -4.65 11.39 50.37
CA LEU A 23 -3.55 11.59 49.42
C LEU A 23 -3.27 10.34 48.58
N LEU A 24 -3.38 9.14 49.15
CA LEU A 24 -3.22 7.88 48.42
C LEU A 24 -4.34 7.69 47.39
N ILE A 25 -5.60 7.92 47.80
CA ILE A 25 -6.77 7.89 46.90
C ILE A 25 -6.61 8.93 45.79
N GLY A 26 -6.25 10.16 46.15
CA GLY A 26 -5.92 11.22 45.20
C GLY A 26 -4.83 10.82 44.22
N GLY A 27 -3.74 10.19 44.68
CA GLY A 27 -2.66 9.69 43.83
C GLY A 27 -3.11 8.64 42.82
N ILE A 28 -4.01 7.73 43.21
CA ILE A 28 -4.60 6.73 42.31
C ILE A 28 -5.47 7.41 41.25
N ILE A 29 -6.33 8.35 41.66
CA ILE A 29 -7.17 9.15 40.76
C ILE A 29 -6.30 9.93 39.77
N PHE A 30 -5.23 10.56 40.26
CA PHE A 30 -4.27 11.30 39.44
C PHE A 30 -3.65 10.39 38.37
N LEU A 31 -3.11 9.24 38.77
CA LEU A 31 -2.45 8.30 37.86
C LEU A 31 -3.44 7.71 36.86
N GLY A 32 -4.64 7.35 37.32
CA GLY A 32 -5.71 6.84 36.46
C GLY A 32 -6.14 7.87 35.41
N THR A 33 -6.33 9.13 35.83
CA THR A 33 -6.67 10.22 34.89
C THR A 33 -5.57 10.46 33.89
N LEU A 34 -4.32 10.50 34.34
CA LEU A 34 -3.16 10.68 33.47
C LEU A 34 -3.08 9.57 32.41
N LEU A 35 -3.29 8.31 32.81
CA LEU A 35 -3.24 7.16 31.92
C LEU A 35 -4.38 7.20 30.88
N VAL A 36 -5.61 7.55 31.29
CA VAL A 36 -6.75 7.69 30.37
C VAL A 36 -6.54 8.84 29.39
N VAL A 37 -6.03 9.99 29.85
CA VAL A 37 -5.74 11.15 29.00
C VAL A 37 -4.65 10.82 27.98
N VAL A 38 -3.52 10.26 28.42
CA VAL A 38 -2.41 9.91 27.55
C VAL A 38 -2.81 8.80 26.58
N GLY A 39 -3.43 7.72 27.07
CA GLY A 39 -3.85 6.59 26.24
C GLY A 39 -4.91 6.97 25.21
N GLY A 40 -5.92 7.75 25.61
CA GLY A 40 -6.95 8.25 24.71
C GLY A 40 -6.41 9.23 23.67
N ALA A 41 -5.50 10.13 24.04
CA ALA A 41 -4.87 11.05 23.11
C ALA A 41 -4.01 10.33 22.06
N LEU A 42 -3.22 9.33 22.48
CA LEU A 42 -2.42 8.52 21.55
C LEU A 42 -3.31 7.76 20.56
N LEU A 43 -4.39 7.15 21.04
CA LEU A 43 -5.36 6.45 20.19
C LEU A 43 -5.96 7.34 19.12
N ASP A 44 -6.49 8.48 19.52
CA ASP A 44 -7.15 9.39 18.59
C ASP A 44 -6.16 10.01 17.61
N SER A 45 -4.92 10.21 18.04
CA SER A 45 -3.85 10.67 17.17
C SER A 45 -3.49 9.62 16.12
N MET A 46 -3.41 8.33 16.50
CA MET A 46 -3.21 7.23 15.56
C MET A 46 -4.38 7.09 14.58
N ASP A 47 -5.62 7.14 15.09
CA ASP A 47 -6.82 7.06 14.25
C ASP A 47 -6.89 8.23 13.27
N SER A 48 -6.61 9.44 13.73
CA SER A 48 -6.57 10.64 12.89
C SER A 48 -5.44 10.57 11.85
N ALA A 49 -4.26 10.07 12.24
CA ALA A 49 -3.14 9.89 11.32
C ALA A 49 -3.49 8.90 10.20
N MET A 50 -4.02 7.73 10.56
CA MET A 50 -4.44 6.73 9.58
C MET A 50 -5.59 7.19 8.72
N SER A 51 -6.62 7.78 9.32
CA SER A 51 -7.78 8.32 8.62
C SER A 51 -7.32 9.31 7.55
N ARG A 52 -6.48 10.30 7.92
CA ARG A 52 -5.89 11.25 6.96
C ARG A 52 -5.10 10.55 5.86
N SER A 53 -4.31 9.54 6.21
CA SER A 53 -3.47 8.79 5.28
C SER A 53 -4.28 8.00 4.24
N ILE A 54 -5.25 7.23 4.71
CA ILE A 54 -6.06 6.32 3.88
C ILE A 54 -7.07 7.12 3.05
N ILE A 55 -7.75 8.10 3.67
CA ILE A 55 -8.70 8.98 2.98
C ILE A 55 -7.98 9.81 1.92
N GLY A 56 -6.84 10.42 2.26
CA GLY A 56 -6.07 11.31 1.37
C GLY A 56 -5.24 10.59 0.31
N SER A 57 -5.18 9.26 0.32
CA SER A 57 -4.44 8.46 -0.68
C SER A 57 -5.35 7.85 -1.75
N VAL A 58 -6.19 6.90 -1.38
CA VAL A 58 -6.98 6.10 -2.34
C VAL A 58 -8.43 5.91 -1.93
N ALA A 59 -8.74 5.92 -0.63
CA ALA A 59 -10.06 5.52 -0.15
C ALA A 59 -11.11 6.62 -0.29
N GLY A 60 -10.72 7.88 -0.13
CA GLY A 60 -11.69 8.94 0.11
C GLY A 60 -12.46 8.71 1.41
N HIS A 61 -13.50 9.51 1.65
CA HIS A 61 -14.26 9.43 2.90
C HIS A 61 -15.26 8.27 2.88
N ILE A 62 -15.86 8.05 1.71
CA ILE A 62 -16.87 7.03 1.44
C ILE A 62 -16.46 6.32 0.14
N GLN A 63 -16.72 5.02 0.08
CA GLN A 63 -16.64 4.26 -1.16
C GLN A 63 -18.02 3.75 -1.55
N VAL A 64 -18.28 3.71 -2.84
CA VAL A 64 -19.52 3.20 -3.41
C VAL A 64 -19.21 2.15 -4.47
N TYR A 65 -19.91 1.03 -4.44
CA TYR A 65 -19.74 -0.07 -5.40
C TYR A 65 -21.06 -0.83 -5.58
N SER A 66 -21.14 -1.72 -6.57
CA SER A 66 -22.37 -2.46 -6.89
C SER A 66 -22.83 -3.34 -5.73
N ASP A 67 -24.13 -3.31 -5.40
CA ASP A 67 -24.73 -4.23 -4.42
C ASP A 67 -24.80 -5.68 -4.90
N ASP A 68 -24.68 -5.90 -6.21
CA ASP A 68 -24.62 -7.24 -6.81
C ASP A 68 -23.21 -7.88 -6.67
N SER A 69 -22.27 -7.23 -5.97
CA SER A 69 -20.91 -7.74 -5.73
C SER A 69 -20.90 -8.91 -4.75
N LYS A 70 -20.09 -9.93 -5.04
CA LYS A 70 -19.94 -11.12 -4.20
C LYS A 70 -19.10 -10.83 -2.96
N ASP A 71 -18.00 -10.12 -3.15
CA ASP A 71 -17.07 -9.76 -2.09
C ASP A 71 -17.29 -8.34 -1.57
N GLU A 72 -16.80 -8.08 -0.36
CA GLU A 72 -16.66 -6.73 0.17
C GLU A 72 -15.44 -6.02 -0.45
N LEU A 73 -15.60 -4.72 -0.71
CA LEU A 73 -14.51 -3.89 -1.22
C LEU A 73 -13.34 -3.85 -0.23
N GLY A 74 -12.18 -4.31 -0.68
CA GLY A 74 -10.89 -4.15 0.00
C GLY A 74 -9.89 -3.43 -0.89
N LEU A 75 -9.75 -2.11 -0.72
CA LEU A 75 -8.85 -1.26 -1.52
C LEU A 75 -7.38 -1.65 -1.41
N PHE A 76 -7.01 -2.34 -0.34
CA PHE A 76 -5.66 -2.85 -0.11
C PHE A 76 -5.53 -4.38 -0.29
N GLY A 77 -6.58 -5.02 -0.85
CA GLY A 77 -6.64 -6.46 -1.08
C GLY A 77 -7.23 -7.21 0.11
N ASN A 78 -7.69 -8.43 -0.16
CA ASN A 78 -8.21 -9.37 0.84
C ASN A 78 -7.27 -10.58 0.96
N MET A 79 -7.45 -11.43 1.98
CA MET A 79 -6.56 -12.60 2.20
C MET A 79 -6.53 -13.58 1.00
N GLY A 80 -7.55 -13.56 0.14
CA GLY A 80 -7.66 -14.37 -1.07
C GLY A 80 -7.29 -13.66 -2.38
N GLY A 81 -6.78 -12.42 -2.34
CA GLY A 81 -6.48 -11.61 -3.52
C GLY A 81 -7.39 -10.40 -3.69
N GLU A 82 -7.61 -9.99 -4.94
CA GLU A 82 -8.53 -8.88 -5.27
C GLU A 82 -10.00 -9.31 -5.14
N PRO A 83 -10.90 -8.43 -4.65
CA PRO A 83 -12.31 -8.76 -4.48
C PRO A 83 -13.07 -8.93 -5.82
N ASP A 84 -13.97 -9.92 -5.92
CA ASP A 84 -14.92 -10.08 -7.03
C ASP A 84 -16.08 -9.08 -6.88
N LEU A 85 -15.82 -7.85 -7.33
CA LEU A 85 -16.80 -6.78 -7.40
C LEU A 85 -17.61 -6.86 -8.69
N ALA A 86 -18.92 -6.68 -8.57
CA ALA A 86 -19.75 -6.51 -9.75
C ALA A 86 -19.50 -5.12 -10.35
N ALA A 87 -19.30 -5.10 -11.66
CA ALA A 87 -19.21 -3.86 -12.40
C ALA A 87 -20.48 -3.03 -12.26
N VAL A 88 -20.28 -1.72 -12.34
CA VAL A 88 -21.35 -0.79 -12.56
C VAL A 88 -21.27 -0.27 -13.98
N ASP A 89 -22.28 -0.59 -14.79
CA ASP A 89 -22.20 -0.52 -16.25
C ASP A 89 -21.97 0.89 -16.81
N ASP A 90 -22.47 1.91 -16.12
CA ASP A 90 -22.36 3.29 -16.58
C ASP A 90 -22.21 4.29 -15.41
N PHE A 91 -20.96 4.73 -15.19
CA PHE A 91 -20.63 5.72 -14.17
C PHE A 91 -21.28 7.09 -14.43
N SER A 92 -21.56 7.45 -15.68
CA SER A 92 -22.18 8.73 -16.04
C SER A 92 -23.60 8.89 -15.47
N ARG A 93 -24.28 7.79 -15.15
CA ARG A 93 -25.60 7.80 -14.47
C ARG A 93 -25.51 7.95 -12.96
N ILE A 94 -24.38 7.55 -12.37
CA ILE A 94 -24.21 7.46 -10.91
C ILE A 94 -23.64 8.73 -10.35
N LYS A 95 -22.59 9.25 -11.00
CA LYS A 95 -21.91 10.45 -10.57
C LYS A 95 -22.87 11.62 -10.31
N PRO A 96 -23.85 11.95 -11.18
CA PRO A 96 -24.78 13.06 -10.92
C PRO A 96 -25.67 12.84 -9.69
N VAL A 97 -26.08 11.60 -9.42
CA VAL A 97 -26.90 11.26 -8.25
C VAL A 97 -26.12 11.46 -6.96
N LEU A 98 -24.85 11.04 -6.95
CA LEU A 98 -23.96 11.18 -5.80
C LEU A 98 -23.50 12.64 -5.60
N GLU A 99 -23.07 13.33 -6.65
CA GLU A 99 -22.57 14.71 -6.59
C GLU A 99 -23.67 15.75 -6.31
N LYS A 100 -24.94 15.42 -6.56
CA LYS A 100 -26.07 16.29 -6.18
C LYS A 100 -26.17 16.51 -4.67
N HIS A 101 -25.62 15.61 -3.86
CA HIS A 101 -25.68 15.72 -2.41
C HIS A 101 -24.85 16.92 -1.90
N PRO A 102 -25.40 17.78 -1.01
CA PRO A 102 -24.74 19.02 -0.62
C PRO A 102 -23.37 18.83 0.05
N ASN A 103 -23.20 17.72 0.79
CA ASN A 103 -21.95 17.38 1.46
C ASN A 103 -20.92 16.67 0.57
N VAL A 104 -21.26 16.31 -0.68
CA VAL A 104 -20.30 15.68 -1.60
C VAL A 104 -19.50 16.77 -2.32
N LYS A 105 -18.16 16.65 -2.28
CA LYS A 105 -17.22 17.55 -2.96
C LYS A 105 -16.93 17.04 -4.37
N THR A 106 -16.62 15.76 -4.51
CA THR A 106 -16.30 15.12 -5.80
C THR A 106 -16.43 13.61 -5.68
N VAL A 107 -16.69 12.95 -6.81
CA VAL A 107 -16.69 11.50 -6.95
C VAL A 107 -15.62 11.08 -7.96
N VAL A 108 -14.78 10.12 -7.59
CA VAL A 108 -13.68 9.61 -8.40
C VAL A 108 -13.96 8.17 -8.79
N PRO A 109 -14.06 7.82 -10.09
CA PRO A 109 -14.30 6.45 -10.55
C PRO A 109 -13.04 5.60 -10.39
N MET A 110 -13.20 4.34 -9.97
CA MET A 110 -12.08 3.45 -9.67
C MET A 110 -12.38 1.97 -9.98
N GLY A 111 -11.33 1.18 -10.08
CA GLY A 111 -11.38 -0.28 -9.96
C GLY A 111 -9.99 -0.86 -9.72
N THR A 112 -9.87 -1.81 -8.80
CA THR A 112 -8.61 -2.48 -8.50
C THR A 112 -8.57 -3.86 -9.14
N ASN A 113 -7.40 -4.25 -9.64
CA ASN A 113 -7.16 -5.62 -10.10
C ASN A 113 -5.66 -5.95 -10.05
N GLY A 114 -5.34 -7.23 -10.25
CA GLY A 114 -3.98 -7.74 -10.41
C GLY A 114 -3.68 -8.15 -11.85
N ALA A 115 -2.41 -8.05 -12.23
CA ALA A 115 -1.89 -8.58 -13.48
C ALA A 115 -0.54 -9.25 -13.24
N LEU A 116 -0.16 -10.11 -14.16
CA LEU A 116 1.21 -10.57 -14.30
C LEU A 116 1.89 -9.71 -15.36
N ILE A 117 3.05 -9.19 -15.03
CA ILE A 117 3.93 -8.51 -15.96
C ILE A 117 5.24 -9.30 -16.05
N THR A 118 5.84 -9.27 -17.23
CA THR A 118 7.24 -9.67 -17.39
C THR A 118 8.09 -8.41 -17.30
N SER A 119 9.13 -8.42 -16.47
CA SER A 119 10.00 -7.25 -16.27
C SER A 119 10.90 -6.90 -17.47
N GLY A 120 10.61 -7.47 -18.67
CA GLY A 120 11.56 -7.57 -19.78
C GLY A 120 12.74 -8.50 -19.44
N ASN A 121 13.48 -8.95 -20.44
CA ASN A 121 14.74 -9.66 -20.20
C ASN A 121 15.94 -8.76 -20.59
N THR A 122 17.12 -9.05 -20.03
CA THR A 122 18.36 -8.30 -20.29
C THR A 122 18.76 -8.31 -21.77
N VAL A 123 18.36 -9.33 -22.52
CA VAL A 123 18.68 -9.46 -23.95
C VAL A 123 17.83 -8.54 -24.79
N ASP A 124 16.54 -8.40 -24.52
CA ASP A 124 15.64 -7.45 -25.20
C ASP A 124 16.17 -6.03 -25.05
N LEU A 125 16.59 -5.65 -23.84
CA LEU A 125 17.22 -4.34 -23.58
C LEU A 125 18.51 -4.15 -24.38
N THR A 126 19.32 -5.21 -24.51
CA THR A 126 20.58 -5.20 -25.25
C THR A 126 20.34 -5.13 -26.75
N LEU A 127 19.38 -5.89 -27.28
CA LEU A 127 18.97 -5.92 -28.69
C LEU A 127 18.35 -4.59 -29.11
N ALA A 128 17.51 -3.98 -28.27
CA ALA A 128 16.95 -2.66 -28.50
C ALA A 128 18.05 -1.59 -28.65
N ARG A 129 19.09 -1.62 -27.81
CA ARG A 129 20.26 -0.72 -27.95
C ARG A 129 21.02 -0.97 -29.23
N LEU A 130 21.26 -2.24 -29.55
CA LEU A 130 21.95 -2.62 -30.76
C LEU A 130 21.18 -2.09 -31.98
N ARG A 131 19.85 -2.23 -32.00
CA ARG A 131 18.98 -1.63 -33.01
C ARG A 131 19.13 -0.11 -33.09
N ASP A 132 19.12 0.60 -31.97
CA ASP A 132 19.30 2.05 -31.95
C ASP A 132 20.66 2.49 -32.50
N LEU A 133 21.74 1.74 -32.23
CA LEU A 133 23.05 2.01 -32.83
C LEU A 133 23.05 1.79 -34.35
N TYR A 134 22.39 0.74 -34.83
CA TYR A 134 22.24 0.51 -36.28
C TYR A 134 21.35 1.57 -36.95
N LYS A 135 20.30 2.05 -36.29
CA LYS A 135 19.52 3.22 -36.77
C LYS A 135 20.40 4.46 -36.88
N LYS A 136 21.19 4.78 -35.85
CA LYS A 136 22.15 5.90 -35.88
C LYS A 136 23.19 5.73 -36.99
N ARG A 137 23.67 4.51 -37.25
CA ARG A 137 24.58 4.22 -38.37
C ARG A 137 23.91 4.48 -39.71
N ALA A 138 22.65 4.10 -39.87
CA ALA A 138 21.87 4.32 -41.09
C ALA A 138 21.57 5.81 -41.33
N GLU A 139 21.29 6.58 -40.28
CA GLU A 139 20.94 8.01 -40.36
C GLU A 139 22.17 8.93 -40.48
N GLY A 140 23.26 8.62 -39.76
CA GLY A 140 24.41 9.51 -39.57
C GLY A 140 25.76 8.98 -40.09
N GLY A 141 25.79 7.79 -40.69
CA GLY A 141 27.02 7.13 -41.13
C GLY A 141 27.78 6.43 -40.01
N GLU A 142 28.87 5.73 -40.37
CA GLU A 142 29.66 4.93 -39.43
C GLU A 142 30.89 5.70 -38.94
N THR A 143 31.02 5.84 -37.61
CA THR A 143 32.22 6.39 -36.97
C THR A 143 32.98 5.26 -36.25
N PRO A 144 34.30 5.37 -36.03
CA PRO A 144 35.07 4.36 -35.30
C PRO A 144 34.51 4.06 -33.90
N ALA A 145 34.04 5.09 -33.20
CA ALA A 145 33.40 4.94 -31.89
C ALA A 145 32.03 4.23 -31.98
N LEU A 146 31.23 4.52 -33.01
CA LEU A 146 29.97 3.82 -33.24
C LEU A 146 30.20 2.34 -33.57
N ARG A 147 31.21 2.04 -34.39
CA ARG A 147 31.63 0.67 -34.73
C ARG A 147 32.03 -0.11 -33.49
N GLU A 148 32.89 0.46 -32.64
CA GLU A 148 33.34 -0.20 -31.41
C GLU A 148 32.17 -0.52 -30.47
N ASN A 149 31.19 0.38 -30.35
CA ASN A 149 29.99 0.14 -29.54
C ASN A 149 29.08 -0.95 -30.13
N ILE A 150 28.90 -0.98 -31.46
CA ILE A 150 28.15 -2.03 -32.14
C ILE A 150 28.83 -3.38 -31.92
N ASP A 151 30.14 -3.47 -32.13
CA ASP A 151 30.90 -4.71 -31.98
C ASP A 151 30.90 -5.19 -30.51
N SER A 152 30.98 -4.27 -29.55
CA SER A 152 30.86 -4.58 -28.12
C SER A 152 29.50 -5.18 -27.77
N LEU A 153 28.39 -4.56 -28.21
CA LEU A 153 27.04 -5.08 -27.96
C LEU A 153 26.78 -6.40 -28.69
N LYS A 154 27.28 -6.58 -29.93
CA LYS A 154 27.21 -7.87 -30.63
C LYS A 154 27.94 -8.96 -29.85
N ALA A 155 29.16 -8.69 -29.38
CA ALA A 155 29.92 -9.62 -28.57
C ALA A 155 29.18 -9.98 -27.26
N HIS A 156 28.52 -8.99 -26.65
CA HIS A 156 27.71 -9.20 -25.45
C HIS A 156 26.51 -10.11 -25.70
N VAL A 157 25.75 -9.88 -26.78
CA VAL A 157 24.64 -10.76 -27.18
C VAL A 157 25.13 -12.18 -27.48
N ARG A 158 26.28 -12.33 -28.17
CA ARG A 158 26.91 -13.65 -28.40
C ARG A 158 27.23 -14.37 -27.09
N GLN A 159 27.78 -13.65 -26.12
CA GLN A 159 28.09 -14.20 -24.80
C GLN A 159 26.83 -14.64 -24.07
N MET A 160 25.75 -13.85 -24.12
CA MET A 160 24.46 -14.21 -23.53
C MET A 160 23.90 -15.50 -24.14
N VAL A 161 23.90 -15.61 -25.48
CA VAL A 161 23.48 -16.82 -26.19
C VAL A 161 24.31 -18.04 -25.82
N ALA A 162 25.63 -17.88 -25.63
CA ALA A 162 26.51 -18.98 -25.20
C ALA A 162 26.21 -19.44 -23.77
N ILE A 163 25.97 -18.50 -22.84
CA ILE A 163 25.65 -18.84 -21.45
C ILE A 163 24.29 -19.55 -21.36
N MET A 164 23.30 -19.13 -22.18
CA MET A 164 22.01 -19.82 -22.25
C MET A 164 22.16 -21.29 -22.62
N GLU A 165 23.03 -21.62 -23.57
CA GLU A 165 23.27 -22.99 -23.97
C GLU A 165 23.93 -23.83 -22.86
N GLU A 166 24.86 -23.25 -22.12
CA GLU A 166 25.49 -23.93 -20.98
C GLU A 166 24.45 -24.25 -19.89
N ASP A 167 23.57 -23.29 -19.58
CA ASP A 167 22.46 -23.50 -18.65
C ASP A 167 21.46 -24.55 -19.18
N LEU A 168 21.23 -24.61 -20.49
CA LEU A 168 20.42 -25.65 -21.13
C LEU A 168 21.06 -27.04 -21.08
N ALA A 169 22.38 -27.13 -21.29
CA ALA A 169 23.12 -28.38 -21.19
C ALA A 169 23.04 -28.94 -19.76
N LYS A 170 23.20 -28.07 -18.75
CA LYS A 170 23.04 -28.42 -17.33
C LYS A 170 21.60 -28.79 -16.97
N SER A 171 20.61 -28.11 -17.53
CA SER A 171 19.18 -28.40 -17.26
C SER A 171 18.73 -29.73 -17.89
N ARG A 172 19.27 -30.11 -19.06
CA ARG A 172 19.02 -31.42 -19.69
C ARG A 172 19.57 -32.60 -18.88
N GLU A 173 20.63 -32.40 -18.09
CA GLU A 173 21.15 -33.43 -17.19
C GLU A 173 20.23 -33.67 -15.97
N LEU A 174 19.36 -32.69 -15.65
CA LEU A 174 18.52 -32.71 -14.45
C LEU A 174 17.03 -32.99 -14.73
N LEU A 175 16.54 -32.79 -15.96
CA LEU A 175 15.14 -32.97 -16.35
C LEU A 175 15.02 -33.75 -17.68
N SER A 176 14.00 -34.60 -17.82
CA SER A 176 13.72 -35.33 -19.07
C SER A 176 13.46 -34.38 -20.25
N ASP A 177 13.86 -34.82 -21.45
CA ASP A 177 14.04 -34.11 -22.74
C ASP A 177 12.83 -33.31 -23.32
N THR A 178 11.75 -33.12 -22.55
CA THR A 178 10.46 -32.53 -22.97
C THR A 178 10.34 -31.02 -22.77
N ALA A 179 11.40 -30.32 -22.34
CA ALA A 179 11.30 -28.92 -21.89
C ALA A 179 11.20 -27.86 -23.02
N ARG A 180 11.54 -28.18 -24.28
CA ARG A 180 11.50 -27.22 -25.41
C ARG A 180 11.21 -27.85 -26.76
N THR A 181 10.58 -27.07 -27.63
CA THR A 181 10.23 -27.44 -29.01
C THR A 181 11.47 -27.58 -29.89
N PRO A 182 11.45 -28.40 -30.96
CA PRO A 182 12.55 -28.50 -31.92
C PRO A 182 12.96 -27.15 -32.54
N GLU A 183 11.99 -26.27 -32.77
CA GLU A 183 12.19 -24.94 -33.36
C GLU A 183 13.02 -24.01 -32.47
N GLU A 184 12.84 -24.08 -31.15
CA GLU A 184 13.63 -23.30 -30.19
C GLU A 184 15.11 -23.73 -30.21
N ARG A 185 15.36 -25.04 -30.36
CA ARG A 185 16.71 -25.62 -30.46
C ARG A 185 17.42 -25.18 -31.74
N GLU A 186 16.71 -25.23 -32.86
CA GLU A 186 17.24 -24.79 -34.15
C GLU A 186 17.54 -23.28 -34.15
N SER A 187 16.65 -22.48 -33.56
CA SER A 187 16.84 -21.04 -33.43
C SER A 187 18.12 -20.71 -32.65
N LEU A 188 18.35 -21.39 -31.52
CA LEU A 188 19.56 -21.19 -30.72
C LEU A 188 20.84 -21.62 -31.48
N ALA A 189 20.78 -22.75 -32.20
CA ALA A 189 21.90 -23.22 -33.02
C ALA A 189 22.25 -22.21 -34.14
N ARG A 190 21.22 -21.63 -34.79
CA ARG A 190 21.41 -20.56 -35.78
C ARG A 190 22.08 -19.34 -35.16
N ALA A 191 21.61 -18.87 -34.01
CA ALA A 191 22.18 -17.71 -33.31
C ALA A 191 23.63 -17.94 -32.84
N ARG A 192 24.09 -19.19 -32.70
CA ARG A 192 25.49 -19.53 -32.39
C ARG A 192 26.41 -19.59 -33.61
N SER A 193 25.86 -19.86 -34.79
CA SER A 193 26.66 -20.06 -35.99
C SER A 193 27.45 -18.81 -36.36
N GLU A 194 28.72 -18.98 -36.77
CA GLU A 194 29.51 -17.85 -37.29
C GLU A 194 28.84 -17.25 -38.53
N ALA A 195 28.26 -18.09 -39.39
CA ALA A 195 27.51 -17.67 -40.57
C ALA A 195 26.38 -16.65 -40.26
N PHE A 196 25.66 -16.80 -39.15
CA PHE A 196 24.65 -15.82 -38.73
C PHE A 196 25.27 -14.47 -38.40
N TRP A 197 26.39 -14.45 -37.68
CA TRP A 197 27.07 -13.22 -37.25
C TRP A 197 27.85 -12.55 -38.38
N ASP A 198 28.36 -13.33 -39.33
CA ASP A 198 29.01 -12.84 -40.55
C ASP A 198 27.99 -12.19 -41.49
N GLY A 199 26.79 -12.78 -41.61
CA GLY A 199 25.66 -12.21 -42.35
C GLY A 199 24.98 -11.02 -41.66
N PHE A 200 25.22 -10.82 -40.36
CA PHE A 200 24.58 -9.77 -39.57
C PHE A 200 24.81 -8.37 -40.13
N GLU A 201 25.99 -8.11 -40.71
CA GLU A 201 26.33 -6.80 -41.29
C GLU A 201 25.58 -6.52 -42.60
N GLN A 202 25.11 -7.56 -43.29
CA GLN A 202 24.42 -7.42 -44.58
C GLN A 202 22.95 -7.03 -44.38
N ASP A 203 22.30 -7.58 -43.35
CA ASP A 203 20.93 -7.24 -42.97
C ASP A 203 20.74 -7.24 -41.43
N PRO A 204 21.16 -6.16 -40.76
CA PRO A 204 21.14 -6.10 -39.30
C PRO A 204 19.71 -6.05 -38.73
N PHE A 205 18.75 -5.46 -39.44
CA PHE A 205 17.39 -5.31 -38.93
C PHE A 205 16.64 -6.64 -38.90
N SER A 206 16.76 -7.45 -39.96
CA SER A 206 16.18 -8.80 -39.97
C SER A 206 16.89 -9.74 -38.98
N ALA A 207 18.21 -9.61 -38.82
CA ALA A 207 18.95 -10.39 -37.82
C ALA A 207 18.52 -10.03 -36.38
N LEU A 208 18.33 -8.74 -36.09
CA LEU A 208 17.78 -8.26 -34.82
C LEU A 208 16.35 -8.76 -34.58
N GLU A 209 15.49 -8.67 -35.59
CA GLU A 209 14.12 -9.18 -35.52
C GLU A 209 14.09 -10.69 -35.22
N PHE A 210 15.00 -11.48 -35.83
CA PHE A 210 15.15 -12.88 -35.49
C PHE A 210 15.55 -13.09 -34.01
N LEU A 211 16.57 -12.36 -33.52
CA LEU A 211 17.02 -12.50 -32.14
C LEU A 211 15.92 -12.11 -31.14
N GLU A 212 15.20 -11.03 -31.39
CA GLU A 212 14.10 -10.56 -30.54
C GLU A 212 12.90 -11.51 -30.55
N ASN A 213 12.55 -12.07 -31.71
CA ASN A 213 11.36 -12.92 -31.82
C ASN A 213 11.62 -14.38 -31.45
N ARG A 214 12.86 -14.86 -31.61
CA ARG A 214 13.20 -16.29 -31.46
C ARG A 214 14.14 -16.58 -30.32
N ILE A 215 15.02 -15.65 -29.91
CA ILE A 215 16.01 -15.91 -28.85
C ILE A 215 15.60 -15.26 -27.53
N ALA A 216 15.26 -13.97 -27.52
CA ALA A 216 14.95 -13.26 -26.30
C ALA A 216 13.81 -13.90 -25.47
N PRO A 217 12.69 -14.38 -26.05
CA PRO A 217 11.61 -15.01 -25.28
C PRO A 217 12.02 -16.32 -24.60
N GLN A 218 13.10 -16.94 -25.08
CA GLN A 218 13.63 -18.17 -24.52
C GLN A 218 14.49 -17.94 -23.26
N ILE A 219 14.64 -16.70 -22.80
CA ILE A 219 15.52 -16.37 -21.68
C ILE A 219 14.72 -16.35 -20.38
N PRO A 220 15.03 -17.23 -19.41
CA PRO A 220 14.29 -17.34 -18.16
C PRO A 220 14.51 -16.18 -17.17
N ASP A 221 15.28 -15.16 -17.55
CA ASP A 221 15.68 -14.05 -16.67
C ASP A 221 14.59 -12.96 -16.51
N GLY A 222 13.50 -13.07 -17.28
CA GLY A 222 12.31 -12.25 -17.09
C GLY A 222 11.53 -12.71 -15.85
N ASP A 223 11.78 -12.09 -14.70
CA ASP A 223 10.97 -12.34 -13.51
C ASP A 223 9.50 -12.00 -13.83
N MET A 224 8.60 -12.96 -13.62
CA MET A 224 7.16 -12.71 -13.62
C MET A 224 6.82 -11.97 -12.33
N LEU A 225 6.45 -10.70 -12.47
CA LEU A 225 6.10 -9.85 -11.35
C LEU A 225 4.57 -9.73 -11.28
N TYR A 226 4.06 -9.82 -10.07
CA TYR A 226 2.66 -9.48 -9.82
C TYR A 226 2.53 -7.95 -9.72
N LEU A 227 1.84 -7.35 -10.68
CA LEU A 227 1.54 -5.94 -10.71
C LEU A 227 0.12 -5.71 -10.22
N ARG A 228 -0.01 -5.06 -9.07
CA ARG A 228 -1.29 -4.60 -8.56
C ARG A 228 -1.57 -3.18 -9.04
N TYR A 229 -2.75 -2.91 -9.56
CA TYR A 229 -3.09 -1.59 -10.09
C TYR A 229 -4.53 -1.16 -9.78
N ALA A 230 -4.73 0.15 -9.75
CA ALA A 230 -6.04 0.79 -9.77
C ALA A 230 -6.23 1.53 -11.10
N GLY A 231 -7.29 1.18 -11.83
CA GLY A 231 -7.78 1.95 -12.96
C GLY A 231 -8.63 3.12 -12.48
N THR A 232 -8.30 4.34 -12.87
CA THR A 232 -9.03 5.54 -12.46
C THR A 232 -8.91 6.67 -13.48
N ASP A 233 -9.70 7.73 -13.28
CA ASP A 233 -9.47 9.02 -13.92
C ASP A 233 -8.26 9.68 -13.25
N LEU A 234 -7.09 9.56 -13.85
CA LEU A 234 -5.80 9.94 -13.25
C LEU A 234 -5.72 11.43 -12.91
N ASP A 235 -6.27 12.31 -13.75
CA ASP A 235 -6.25 13.76 -13.49
C ASP A 235 -7.15 14.13 -12.31
N ARG A 236 -8.35 13.54 -12.29
CA ARG A 236 -9.27 13.72 -11.16
C ARG A 236 -8.69 13.11 -9.88
N PHE A 237 -8.06 11.95 -9.97
CA PHE A 237 -7.42 11.29 -8.85
C PHE A 237 -6.32 12.17 -8.26
N GLN A 238 -5.39 12.64 -9.09
CA GLN A 238 -4.27 13.50 -8.66
C GLN A 238 -4.73 14.84 -8.06
N SER A 239 -5.78 15.45 -8.61
CA SER A 239 -6.34 16.71 -8.06
C SER A 239 -7.19 16.51 -6.80
N THR A 240 -7.65 15.29 -6.54
CA THR A 240 -8.54 14.97 -5.42
C THR A 240 -7.78 14.47 -4.18
N PHE A 241 -6.76 13.63 -4.38
CA PHE A 241 -6.00 12.97 -3.32
C PHE A 241 -4.70 13.73 -3.02
N ASP A 242 -4.76 14.60 -2.01
CA ASP A 242 -3.71 15.56 -1.65
C ASP A 242 -2.41 14.94 -1.13
N ARG A 243 -2.42 13.64 -0.80
CA ARG A 243 -1.22 12.90 -0.38
C ARG A 243 -0.46 12.28 -1.52
N MET A 244 -1.02 12.26 -2.73
CA MET A 244 -0.34 11.75 -3.92
C MET A 244 0.70 12.74 -4.42
N GLU A 245 1.93 12.28 -4.63
CA GLU A 245 2.99 13.06 -5.25
C GLU A 245 3.67 12.25 -6.35
N VAL A 246 3.84 12.86 -7.53
CA VAL A 246 4.71 12.32 -8.59
C VAL A 246 6.15 12.60 -8.18
N VAL A 247 6.98 11.55 -8.12
CA VAL A 247 8.35 11.62 -7.62
C VAL A 247 9.34 11.72 -8.78
N ASP A 248 9.22 10.79 -9.74
CA ASP A 248 10.06 10.74 -10.93
C ASP A 248 9.19 10.82 -12.20
N GLY A 249 9.72 11.42 -13.27
CA GLY A 249 9.02 11.51 -14.55
C GLY A 249 7.94 12.59 -14.57
N GLN A 250 6.81 12.29 -15.20
CA GLN A 250 5.70 13.23 -15.40
C GLN A 250 4.36 12.55 -15.09
N PRO A 251 3.31 13.30 -14.72
CA PRO A 251 1.96 12.74 -14.68
C PRO A 251 1.54 12.28 -16.08
N VAL A 252 0.58 11.36 -16.13
CA VAL A 252 -0.03 10.95 -17.41
C VAL A 252 -0.81 12.17 -17.95
N PRO A 253 -0.59 12.58 -19.22
CA PRO A 253 -1.31 13.72 -19.80
C PRO A 253 -2.82 13.49 -19.84
N HIS A 254 -3.57 14.58 -19.75
CA HIS A 254 -5.03 14.50 -19.66
C HIS A 254 -5.66 13.72 -20.81
N GLY A 255 -6.50 12.75 -20.44
CA GLY A 255 -7.22 11.90 -21.38
C GLY A 255 -6.32 10.99 -22.21
N GLN A 256 -5.04 10.80 -21.90
CA GLN A 256 -4.19 9.81 -22.56
C GLN A 256 -4.15 8.50 -21.79
N ARG A 257 -3.89 7.40 -22.52
CA ARG A 257 -3.59 6.11 -21.89
C ARG A 257 -2.21 6.13 -21.26
N GLY A 258 -2.08 5.56 -20.07
CA GLY A 258 -0.82 5.56 -19.34
C GLY A 258 -0.94 5.03 -17.94
N MET A 259 0.22 4.85 -17.33
CA MET A 259 0.38 4.36 -15.97
C MET A 259 1.41 5.17 -15.19
N LEU A 260 1.17 5.29 -13.89
CA LEU A 260 2.15 5.70 -12.90
C LEU A 260 2.46 4.51 -12.00
N LEU A 261 3.74 4.14 -11.91
CA LEU A 261 4.18 3.10 -10.99
C LEU A 261 4.30 3.69 -9.59
N SER A 262 3.99 2.91 -8.56
CA SER A 262 4.34 3.37 -7.23
C SER A 262 5.85 3.33 -7.05
N LYS A 263 6.40 4.33 -6.35
CA LYS A 263 7.82 4.42 -6.04
C LYS A 263 8.26 3.20 -5.24
N PHE A 264 7.42 2.73 -4.32
CA PHE A 264 7.66 1.48 -3.60
C PHE A 264 7.81 0.29 -4.55
N PHE A 265 6.88 0.11 -5.51
CA PHE A 265 6.96 -1.01 -6.45
C PHE A 265 8.21 -0.91 -7.34
N TYR A 266 8.51 0.31 -7.80
CA TYR A 266 9.67 0.59 -8.64
C TYR A 266 11.01 0.31 -7.93
N GLU A 267 11.16 0.73 -6.67
CA GLU A 267 12.37 0.48 -5.88
C GLU A 267 12.47 -0.97 -5.39
N GLU A 268 11.35 -1.59 -5.01
CA GLU A 268 11.35 -2.93 -4.40
C GLU A 268 11.43 -4.05 -5.44
N TYR A 269 10.76 -3.92 -6.58
CA TYR A 269 10.63 -5.03 -7.55
C TYR A 269 11.35 -4.79 -8.88
N LEU A 270 11.57 -3.54 -9.28
CA LEU A 270 12.19 -3.21 -10.57
C LEU A 270 13.66 -2.80 -10.46
N LYS A 271 14.14 -2.50 -9.24
CA LYS A 271 15.54 -2.14 -8.99
C LYS A 271 16.45 -3.37 -8.97
N LEU A 272 17.68 -3.18 -9.45
CA LEU A 272 18.76 -4.15 -9.38
C LEU A 272 18.90 -4.70 -7.96
N LYS A 273 18.88 -6.03 -7.81
CA LYS A 273 18.79 -6.72 -6.50
C LYS A 273 19.92 -6.31 -5.56
N THR A 274 21.13 -6.15 -6.09
CA THR A 274 22.31 -5.70 -5.33
C THR A 274 22.15 -4.27 -4.81
N ALA A 275 21.70 -3.35 -5.66
CA ALA A 275 21.48 -1.95 -5.28
C ALA A 275 20.37 -1.83 -4.22
N ARG A 276 19.25 -2.55 -4.41
CA ARG A 276 18.16 -2.62 -3.43
C ARG A 276 18.64 -3.08 -2.06
N ARG A 277 19.40 -4.18 -1.99
CA ARG A 277 19.95 -4.67 -0.72
C ARG A 277 20.89 -3.66 -0.05
N LEU A 278 21.72 -2.96 -0.82
CA LEU A 278 22.55 -1.88 -0.29
C LEU A 278 21.68 -0.77 0.34
N ASP A 279 20.59 -0.37 -0.31
CA ASP A 279 19.68 0.63 0.24
C ASP A 279 18.97 0.14 1.50
N MET A 280 18.54 -1.12 1.54
CA MET A 280 17.93 -1.72 2.73
C MET A 280 18.90 -1.74 3.91
N ILE A 281 20.16 -2.11 3.69
CA ILE A 281 21.19 -2.07 4.75
C ILE A 281 21.41 -0.62 5.21
N LYS A 282 21.54 0.33 4.28
CA LYS A 282 21.71 1.76 4.58
C LYS A 282 20.55 2.28 5.43
N GLN A 283 19.32 1.96 5.03
CA GLN A 283 18.10 2.34 5.72
C GLN A 283 18.04 1.79 7.15
N GLU A 284 18.31 0.50 7.35
CA GLU A 284 18.27 -0.12 8.69
C GLU A 284 19.34 0.44 9.63
N ARG A 285 20.54 0.74 9.11
CA ARG A 285 21.61 1.40 9.88
C ARG A 285 21.24 2.82 10.27
N GLU A 286 20.58 3.57 9.39
CA GLU A 286 20.22 4.98 9.65
C GLU A 286 18.99 5.15 10.54
N LEU A 287 17.91 4.42 10.24
CA LEU A 287 16.63 4.54 10.91
C LEU A 287 16.58 3.75 12.21
N ASN A 288 17.00 2.48 12.17
CA ASN A 288 16.88 1.56 13.29
C ASN A 288 18.18 1.43 14.10
N LYS A 289 19.25 2.15 13.71
CA LYS A 289 20.57 2.15 14.37
C LYS A 289 21.16 0.74 14.52
N LYS A 290 20.80 -0.16 13.61
CA LYS A 290 21.34 -1.52 13.54
C LYS A 290 22.78 -1.50 13.02
N THR A 291 23.55 -2.52 13.38
CA THR A 291 24.92 -2.73 12.89
C THR A 291 24.99 -4.05 12.13
N ILE A 292 25.85 -4.10 11.11
CA ILE A 292 26.07 -5.31 10.31
C ILE A 292 26.63 -6.42 11.20
N ALA A 293 27.48 -6.09 12.17
CA ALA A 293 28.05 -7.07 13.11
C ALA A 293 26.99 -7.74 14.01
N ALA A 294 25.91 -7.05 14.37
CA ALA A 294 24.94 -7.55 15.36
C ALA A 294 23.62 -8.09 14.76
N ASP A 295 23.25 -7.69 13.54
CA ASP A 295 21.98 -8.04 12.92
C ASP A 295 22.14 -9.17 11.86
N PRO A 296 21.56 -10.37 12.08
CA PRO A 296 21.68 -11.50 11.15
C PRO A 296 21.10 -11.23 9.75
N GLN A 297 20.09 -10.38 9.64
CA GLN A 297 19.49 -10.03 8.36
C GLN A 297 20.42 -9.15 7.54
N LEU A 298 21.08 -8.17 8.17
CA LEU A 298 22.10 -7.35 7.51
C LEU A 298 23.28 -8.21 7.03
N GLN A 299 23.76 -9.14 7.86
CA GLN A 299 24.83 -10.09 7.48
C GLN A 299 24.43 -10.93 6.27
N ARG A 300 23.18 -11.41 6.25
CA ARG A 300 22.63 -12.16 5.13
C ARG A 300 22.63 -11.33 3.85
N TRP A 301 22.15 -10.08 3.88
CA TRP A 301 22.14 -9.21 2.69
C TRP A 301 23.54 -8.89 2.17
N VAL A 302 24.51 -8.66 3.06
CA VAL A 302 25.93 -8.50 2.67
C VAL A 302 26.44 -9.77 1.97
N LYS A 303 26.19 -10.94 2.55
CA LYS A 303 26.61 -12.22 1.96
C LYS A 303 25.94 -12.50 0.61
N GLU A 304 24.66 -12.16 0.48
CA GLU A 304 23.95 -12.27 -0.80
C GLU A 304 24.54 -11.33 -1.85
N ASN A 305 24.89 -10.09 -1.51
CA ASN A 305 25.56 -9.17 -2.42
C ASN A 305 26.94 -9.68 -2.85
N GLN A 306 27.71 -10.27 -1.95
CA GLN A 306 29.02 -10.86 -2.27
C GLN A 306 28.94 -12.05 -3.23
N THR A 307 27.87 -12.85 -3.12
CA THR A 307 27.74 -14.15 -3.83
C THR A 307 26.88 -14.07 -5.09
N GLN A 308 25.96 -13.12 -5.17
CA GLN A 308 25.00 -12.98 -6.26
C GLN A 308 25.34 -11.82 -7.21
N THR A 309 26.60 -11.74 -7.64
CA THR A 309 27.08 -10.69 -8.57
C THR A 309 26.73 -10.95 -10.04
N ARG A 310 26.13 -12.11 -10.34
CA ARG A 310 25.83 -12.58 -11.70
C ARG A 310 25.01 -11.56 -12.51
N GLU A 311 24.01 -10.94 -11.91
CA GLU A 311 23.16 -9.94 -12.57
C GLU A 311 23.95 -8.71 -13.02
N ILE A 312 24.96 -8.27 -12.25
CA ILE A 312 25.85 -7.16 -12.63
C ILE A 312 26.74 -7.58 -13.80
N VAL A 313 27.36 -8.75 -13.70
CA VAL A 313 28.27 -9.26 -14.74
C VAL A 313 27.54 -9.42 -16.08
N PHE A 314 26.28 -9.87 -16.05
CA PHE A 314 25.46 -10.02 -17.24
C PHE A 314 25.09 -8.72 -17.96
N GLN A 315 25.17 -7.56 -17.31
CA GLN A 315 24.85 -6.27 -17.95
C GLN A 315 26.07 -5.59 -18.60
N LEU A 316 27.28 -6.09 -18.32
CA LEU A 316 28.52 -5.44 -18.69
C LEU A 316 29.05 -6.03 -20.00
N ASP A 317 28.92 -5.26 -21.08
CA ASP A 317 29.60 -5.55 -22.33
C ASP A 317 31.14 -5.44 -22.16
N PRO A 318 31.96 -5.91 -23.12
CA PRO A 318 33.42 -5.89 -23.00
C PRO A 318 34.04 -4.51 -22.74
N ILE A 319 33.46 -3.42 -23.27
CA ILE A 319 33.94 -2.06 -23.02
C ILE A 319 33.63 -1.68 -21.57
N LYS A 320 32.38 -1.84 -21.14
CA LYS A 320 31.97 -1.54 -19.77
C LYS A 320 32.71 -2.39 -18.74
N THR A 321 32.97 -3.66 -19.05
CA THR A 321 33.73 -4.57 -18.20
C THR A 321 35.13 -4.01 -17.92
N ARG A 322 35.85 -3.54 -18.94
CA ARG A 322 37.17 -2.90 -18.76
C ARG A 322 37.08 -1.67 -17.87
N GLN A 323 36.09 -0.80 -18.11
CA GLN A 323 35.86 0.40 -17.30
C GLN A 323 35.56 0.07 -15.82
N VAL A 324 34.72 -0.94 -15.58
CA VAL A 324 34.38 -1.38 -14.22
C VAL A 324 35.61 -1.96 -13.52
N VAL A 325 36.41 -2.79 -14.20
CA VAL A 325 37.65 -3.35 -13.63
C VAL A 325 38.60 -2.23 -13.22
N GLU A 326 38.87 -1.26 -14.09
CA GLU A 326 39.75 -0.12 -13.78
C GLU A 326 39.24 0.70 -12.59
N ARG A 327 37.93 1.01 -12.56
CA ARG A 327 37.31 1.75 -11.44
C ARG A 327 37.41 0.98 -10.14
N LEU A 328 37.10 -0.32 -10.13
CA LEU A 328 37.18 -1.16 -8.94
C LEU A 328 38.61 -1.36 -8.45
N GLN A 329 39.58 -1.56 -9.35
CA GLN A 329 40.99 -1.63 -9.01
C GLN A 329 41.47 -0.35 -8.30
N LYS A 330 41.09 0.82 -8.82
CA LYS A 330 41.38 2.12 -8.20
C LYS A 330 40.74 2.26 -6.82
N VAL A 331 39.48 1.89 -6.69
CA VAL A 331 38.68 2.00 -5.45
C VAL A 331 39.13 1.00 -4.37
N LEU A 332 39.66 -0.16 -4.76
CA LEU A 332 40.16 -1.19 -3.86
C LEU A 332 41.67 -1.09 -3.61
N GLY A 333 42.42 -0.34 -4.42
CA GLY A 333 43.88 -0.40 -4.43
C GLY A 333 44.40 -1.79 -4.84
N SER A 334 43.68 -2.50 -5.72
CA SER A 334 43.97 -3.88 -6.12
C SER A 334 44.49 -3.96 -7.55
N GLN A 335 45.33 -4.95 -7.84
CA GLN A 335 45.80 -5.31 -9.18
C GLN A 335 45.09 -6.56 -9.75
N GLU A 336 44.06 -7.06 -9.06
CA GLU A 336 43.31 -8.24 -9.50
C GLU A 336 42.60 -7.94 -10.84
N PRO A 337 42.83 -8.71 -11.92
CA PRO A 337 42.21 -8.46 -13.22
C PRO A 337 40.81 -9.06 -13.36
N LYS A 338 40.40 -10.00 -12.50
CA LYS A 338 39.10 -10.68 -12.63
C LYS A 338 37.97 -9.86 -12.00
N LEU A 339 36.98 -9.52 -12.82
CA LEU A 339 35.82 -8.73 -12.43
C LEU A 339 35.05 -9.35 -11.25
N GLU A 340 34.83 -10.67 -11.26
CA GLU A 340 34.02 -11.35 -10.24
C GLU A 340 34.67 -11.25 -8.86
N LYS A 341 36.00 -11.37 -8.80
CA LYS A 341 36.77 -11.22 -7.56
C LYS A 341 36.79 -9.77 -7.08
N LEU A 342 36.95 -8.81 -7.98
CA LEU A 342 36.88 -7.40 -7.65
C LEU A 342 35.50 -7.02 -7.10
N LEU A 343 34.42 -7.48 -7.74
CA LEU A 343 33.04 -7.25 -7.27
C LEU A 343 32.80 -7.88 -5.90
N SER A 344 33.21 -9.13 -5.70
CA SER A 344 33.08 -9.81 -4.40
C SER A 344 33.85 -9.08 -3.29
N SER A 345 35.08 -8.63 -3.58
CA SER A 345 35.87 -7.84 -2.63
C SER A 345 35.25 -6.47 -2.35
N PHE A 346 34.76 -5.79 -3.37
CA PHE A 346 34.10 -4.48 -3.24
C PHE A 346 32.81 -4.55 -2.41
N LEU A 347 32.00 -5.59 -2.62
CA LEU A 347 30.73 -5.82 -1.91
C LEU A 347 30.92 -6.49 -0.54
N THR A 348 32.16 -6.78 -0.15
CA THR A 348 32.48 -7.20 1.21
C THR A 348 32.50 -6.00 2.14
N THR A 349 31.34 -5.74 2.75
CA THR A 349 31.13 -4.58 3.59
C THR A 349 30.94 -4.92 5.07
N ASP A 350 31.45 -4.07 5.95
CA ASP A 350 31.27 -4.11 7.39
C ASP A 350 30.83 -2.73 7.91
N ASP A 351 30.64 -2.59 9.22
CA ASP A 351 30.19 -1.33 9.82
C ASP A 351 31.17 -0.16 9.59
N ALA A 352 32.45 -0.42 9.36
CA ALA A 352 33.48 0.61 9.18
C ALA A 352 33.54 1.13 7.74
N ASN A 353 33.32 0.25 6.75
CA ASN A 353 33.52 0.59 5.34
C ASN A 353 32.20 0.75 4.55
N PHE A 354 31.06 0.34 5.10
CA PHE A 354 29.80 0.27 4.34
C PHE A 354 29.41 1.61 3.71
N ASP A 355 29.43 2.71 4.45
CA ASP A 355 28.97 4.01 3.93
C ASP A 355 29.84 4.51 2.77
N THR A 356 31.15 4.27 2.84
CA THR A 356 32.09 4.60 1.77
C THR A 356 31.84 3.72 0.54
N ARG A 357 31.66 2.40 0.74
CA ARG A 357 31.38 1.46 -0.36
C ARG A 357 30.02 1.71 -1.01
N TYR A 358 29.02 2.07 -0.22
CA TYR A 358 27.69 2.48 -0.68
C TYR A 358 27.79 3.70 -1.61
N ALA A 359 28.47 4.76 -1.17
CA ALA A 359 28.68 5.95 -1.99
C ALA A 359 29.46 5.64 -3.27
N GLN A 360 30.52 4.83 -3.17
CA GLN A 360 31.32 4.39 -4.32
C GLN A 360 30.52 3.52 -5.31
N PHE A 361 29.59 2.69 -4.84
CA PHE A 361 28.75 1.88 -5.71
C PHE A 361 27.93 2.79 -6.64
N TYR A 362 27.27 3.80 -6.06
CA TYR A 362 26.44 4.74 -6.80
C TYR A 362 27.24 5.73 -7.67
N ALA A 363 28.47 6.07 -7.26
CA ALA A 363 29.34 6.96 -8.04
C ALA A 363 30.04 6.24 -9.21
N GLU A 364 30.53 5.01 -8.98
CA GLU A 364 31.47 4.36 -9.90
C GLU A 364 30.84 3.23 -10.71
N LEU A 365 29.94 2.44 -10.11
CA LEU A 365 29.31 1.28 -10.77
C LEU A 365 27.96 1.62 -11.36
N ALA A 366 27.07 2.25 -10.59
CA ALA A 366 25.70 2.53 -11.01
C ALA A 366 25.57 3.24 -12.37
N PRO A 367 26.45 4.21 -12.75
CA PRO A 367 26.35 4.85 -14.07
C PRO A 367 26.62 3.93 -15.26
N LEU A 368 27.25 2.77 -15.03
CA LEU A 368 27.55 1.77 -16.07
C LEU A 368 26.49 0.65 -16.12
N LEU A 369 25.60 0.60 -15.13
CA LEU A 369 24.61 -0.44 -14.91
C LEU A 369 23.18 0.07 -15.17
N GLU A 370 22.30 -0.84 -15.54
CA GLU A 370 20.85 -0.59 -15.53
C GLU A 370 20.33 -0.83 -14.12
N LEU A 371 20.19 0.25 -13.36
CA LEU A 371 19.64 0.17 -12.00
C LEU A 371 18.19 -0.29 -11.98
N TYR A 372 17.41 -0.05 -13.04
CA TYR A 372 16.01 -0.43 -13.13
C TYR A 372 15.76 -1.19 -14.43
N ARG A 373 15.01 -2.30 -14.33
CA ARG A 373 14.68 -3.16 -15.48
C ARG A 373 13.71 -2.52 -16.47
N LEU A 374 12.94 -1.55 -16.01
CA LEU A 374 11.99 -0.78 -16.80
C LEU A 374 12.35 0.71 -16.67
N ARG A 375 12.49 1.43 -17.78
CA ARG A 375 12.75 2.88 -17.74
C ARG A 375 11.44 3.64 -17.85
N LEU A 376 11.41 4.82 -17.25
CA LEU A 376 10.29 5.75 -17.42
C LEU A 376 10.23 6.19 -18.88
N GLY A 377 9.04 6.12 -19.47
CA GLY A 377 8.77 6.34 -20.88
C GLY A 377 8.64 5.07 -21.70
N ASP A 378 9.11 3.91 -21.20
CA ASP A 378 8.94 2.62 -21.87
C ASP A 378 7.45 2.18 -21.80
N SER A 379 7.05 1.32 -22.75
CA SER A 379 5.72 0.68 -22.74
C SER A 379 5.81 -0.68 -22.06
N LEU A 380 4.91 -0.91 -21.12
CA LEU A 380 4.79 -2.16 -20.39
C LEU A 380 3.61 -2.97 -20.93
N THR A 381 3.86 -4.21 -21.33
CA THR A 381 2.80 -5.16 -21.65
C THR A 381 2.25 -5.74 -20.35
N ILE A 382 0.99 -5.42 -20.06
CA ILE A 382 0.29 -5.91 -18.88
C ILE A 382 -0.64 -7.03 -19.31
N THR A 383 -0.54 -8.19 -18.68
CA THR A 383 -1.39 -9.35 -18.97
C THR A 383 -2.21 -9.72 -17.74
N ALA A 384 -3.53 -9.71 -17.89
CA ALA A 384 -4.48 -9.99 -16.81
C ALA A 384 -5.52 -11.02 -17.25
N PHE A 385 -6.05 -11.75 -16.28
CA PHE A 385 -7.26 -12.54 -16.49
C PHE A 385 -8.48 -11.63 -16.38
N THR A 386 -9.33 -11.66 -17.39
CA THR A 386 -10.66 -11.04 -17.38
C THR A 386 -11.56 -11.76 -16.38
N ARG A 387 -12.69 -11.13 -16.03
CA ARG A 387 -13.71 -11.76 -15.16
C ARG A 387 -14.24 -13.09 -15.70
N SER A 388 -14.29 -13.23 -17.02
CA SER A 388 -14.69 -14.45 -17.74
C SER A 388 -13.60 -15.53 -17.81
N GLY A 389 -12.41 -15.26 -17.29
CA GLY A 389 -11.27 -16.20 -17.30
C GLY A 389 -10.41 -16.14 -18.57
N TYR A 390 -10.78 -15.33 -19.58
CA TYR A 390 -9.92 -15.10 -20.74
C TYR A 390 -8.71 -14.25 -20.37
N VAL A 391 -7.58 -14.49 -21.00
CA VAL A 391 -6.39 -13.65 -20.88
C VAL A 391 -6.54 -12.44 -21.79
N GLN A 392 -6.25 -11.25 -21.27
CA GLN A 392 -6.17 -9.99 -22.02
C GLN A 392 -4.82 -9.33 -21.77
N SER A 393 -4.26 -8.75 -22.82
CA SER A 393 -3.00 -8.01 -22.75
C SER A 393 -3.18 -6.61 -23.31
N VAL A 394 -2.64 -5.61 -22.61
CA VAL A 394 -2.65 -4.21 -23.04
C VAL A 394 -1.25 -3.63 -22.84
N ASN A 395 -0.78 -2.88 -23.84
CA ASN A 395 0.46 -2.12 -23.75
C ASN A 395 0.16 -0.74 -23.18
N VAL A 396 0.78 -0.41 -22.05
CA VAL A 396 0.57 0.86 -21.35
C VAL A 396 1.91 1.56 -21.16
N LYS A 397 1.98 2.84 -21.54
CA LYS A 397 3.18 3.66 -21.34
C LYS A 397 3.33 4.04 -19.87
N VAL A 398 4.53 3.88 -19.31
CA VAL A 398 4.85 4.29 -17.94
C VAL A 398 5.39 5.72 -17.97
N TYR A 399 4.66 6.69 -17.43
CA TYR A 399 5.03 8.11 -17.49
C TYR A 399 5.93 8.55 -16.33
N GLY A 400 5.81 7.90 -15.18
CA GLY A 400 6.49 8.30 -13.97
C GLY A 400 6.27 7.36 -12.80
N THR A 401 6.91 7.70 -11.69
CA THR A 401 6.66 7.08 -10.39
C THR A 401 5.91 8.05 -9.49
N TYR A 402 5.11 7.52 -8.57
CA TYR A 402 4.40 8.32 -7.57
C TYR A 402 4.47 7.67 -6.19
N GLN A 403 4.21 8.44 -5.14
CA GLN A 403 4.07 7.91 -3.80
C GLN A 403 2.94 8.62 -3.05
N PHE A 404 2.41 7.94 -2.02
CA PHE A 404 1.50 8.55 -1.07
C PHE A 404 2.27 8.97 0.18
N LYS A 405 2.19 10.25 0.55
CA LYS A 405 2.79 10.76 1.78
C LYS A 405 2.36 9.91 2.98
N GLY A 406 3.30 9.45 3.80
CA GLY A 406 3.05 8.63 4.98
C GLY A 406 2.74 7.15 4.74
N LEU A 407 2.73 6.70 3.48
CA LEU A 407 2.53 5.29 3.07
C LEU A 407 3.65 4.78 2.15
N GLU A 408 4.69 5.57 1.95
CA GLU A 408 5.78 5.35 0.99
C GLU A 408 6.49 4.01 1.22
N LYS A 409 6.59 3.60 2.48
CA LYS A 409 7.28 2.36 2.89
C LYS A 409 6.33 1.21 3.21
N SER A 410 5.03 1.38 3.00
CA SER A 410 4.06 0.34 3.31
C SER A 410 4.01 -0.68 2.18
N ALA A 411 4.34 -1.94 2.45
CA ALA A 411 4.17 -2.99 1.45
C ALA A 411 2.71 -3.20 1.02
N LEU A 412 1.75 -2.89 1.90
CA LEU A 412 0.31 -3.06 1.62
C LEU A 412 -0.28 -1.90 0.82
N ALA A 413 0.06 -0.66 1.19
CA ALA A 413 -0.50 0.54 0.57
C ALA A 413 0.39 1.15 -0.51
N GLY A 414 1.70 1.05 -0.36
CA GLY A 414 2.70 1.57 -1.29
C GLY A 414 2.82 0.75 -2.56
N ALA A 415 2.40 -0.53 -2.59
CA ALA A 415 2.54 -1.38 -3.78
C ALA A 415 1.45 -1.19 -4.86
N LEU A 416 0.41 -0.37 -4.62
CA LEU A 416 -0.64 -0.11 -5.59
C LEU A 416 -0.10 0.80 -6.69
N ASN A 417 -0.24 0.41 -7.97
CA ASN A 417 0.11 1.26 -9.12
C ASN A 417 -1.16 1.92 -9.69
N LEU A 418 -1.04 2.99 -10.47
CA LEU A 418 -2.18 3.66 -11.10
C LEU A 418 -2.14 3.49 -12.61
N MET A 419 -3.30 3.24 -13.21
CA MET A 419 -3.48 3.24 -14.65
C MET A 419 -4.72 4.02 -15.05
N ASP A 420 -4.75 4.46 -16.30
CA ASP A 420 -5.93 5.09 -16.87
C ASP A 420 -7.11 4.12 -16.94
N LEU A 421 -8.31 4.68 -16.88
CA LEU A 421 -9.55 3.92 -16.83
C LEU A 421 -9.84 3.18 -18.16
N MET A 422 -9.35 3.64 -19.31
CA MET A 422 -9.58 2.95 -20.60
C MET A 422 -8.77 1.66 -20.67
N SER A 423 -7.48 1.73 -20.35
CA SER A 423 -6.60 0.55 -20.30
C SER A 423 -7.09 -0.46 -19.26
N PHE A 424 -7.59 0.02 -18.11
CA PHE A 424 -8.23 -0.83 -17.10
C PHE A 424 -9.42 -1.61 -17.66
N ARG A 425 -10.35 -0.93 -18.34
CA ARG A 425 -11.55 -1.56 -18.92
C ARG A 425 -11.18 -2.62 -19.96
N ASP A 426 -10.19 -2.32 -20.81
CA ASP A 426 -9.71 -3.26 -21.82
C ASP A 426 -9.08 -4.51 -21.17
N LEU A 427 -8.25 -4.36 -20.13
CA LEU A 427 -7.63 -5.46 -19.38
C LEU A 427 -8.66 -6.30 -18.62
N TYR A 428 -9.67 -5.66 -18.05
CA TYR A 428 -10.71 -6.37 -17.30
C TYR A 428 -11.69 -7.14 -18.21
N GLY A 429 -11.66 -6.88 -19.52
CA GLY A 429 -12.47 -7.56 -20.53
C GLY A 429 -13.77 -6.85 -20.88
N TYR A 430 -13.92 -5.56 -20.54
CA TYR A 430 -15.07 -4.78 -20.96
C TYR A 430 -14.87 -4.20 -22.36
N LEU A 431 -15.94 -4.23 -23.15
CA LEU A 431 -15.96 -3.70 -24.52
C LEU A 431 -15.99 -2.17 -24.52
N THR A 432 -14.82 -1.55 -24.65
CA THR A 432 -14.68 -0.11 -24.94
C THR A 432 -15.29 0.24 -26.30
N VAL A 433 -15.63 1.51 -26.52
CA VAL A 433 -16.16 1.98 -27.82
C VAL A 433 -15.23 1.59 -28.96
N ASP A 434 -13.92 1.64 -28.71
CA ASP A 434 -12.87 1.35 -29.68
C ASP A 434 -12.82 -0.14 -30.00
N LYS A 435 -12.85 -1.01 -29.00
CA LYS A 435 -12.96 -2.46 -29.21
C LYS A 435 -14.27 -2.85 -29.91
N LYS A 436 -15.39 -2.16 -29.63
CA LYS A 436 -16.65 -2.40 -30.36
C LYS A 436 -16.50 -2.02 -31.83
N ALA A 437 -15.90 -0.87 -32.14
CA ALA A 437 -15.64 -0.45 -33.50
C ALA A 437 -14.67 -1.42 -34.21
N GLU A 438 -13.65 -1.90 -33.50
CA GLU A 438 -12.71 -2.91 -33.99
C GLU A 438 -13.41 -4.24 -34.30
N LEU A 439 -14.23 -4.77 -33.40
CA LEU A 439 -15.00 -5.99 -33.63
C LEU A 439 -15.94 -5.86 -34.82
N VAL A 440 -16.59 -4.70 -34.99
CA VAL A 440 -17.45 -4.44 -36.15
C VAL A 440 -16.63 -4.42 -37.44
N GLU A 441 -15.43 -3.85 -37.42
CA GLU A 441 -14.53 -3.83 -38.59
C GLU A 441 -13.97 -5.22 -38.90
N LEU A 442 -13.58 -5.99 -37.89
CA LEU A 442 -13.17 -7.39 -38.03
C LEU A 442 -14.30 -8.26 -38.59
N GLN A 443 -15.54 -8.04 -38.15
CA GLN A 443 -16.72 -8.71 -38.71
C GLN A 443 -16.94 -8.37 -40.17
N LYS A 444 -16.76 -7.09 -40.57
CA LYS A 444 -16.83 -6.68 -41.98
C LYS A 444 -15.75 -7.33 -42.84
N GLN A 445 -14.53 -7.50 -42.32
CA GLN A 445 -13.41 -8.08 -43.07
C GLN A 445 -13.44 -9.61 -43.12
N SER A 446 -13.93 -10.27 -42.06
CA SER A 446 -14.03 -11.73 -41.97
C SER A 446 -15.31 -12.30 -42.61
N GLY A 447 -16.28 -11.45 -42.96
CA GLY A 447 -17.57 -11.89 -43.52
C GLY A 447 -18.46 -12.62 -42.51
N VAL A 448 -18.09 -12.63 -41.22
CA VAL A 448 -18.83 -13.35 -40.17
C VAL A 448 -20.00 -12.50 -39.68
N LYS A 449 -21.23 -13.02 -39.78
CA LYS A 449 -22.43 -12.40 -39.21
C LYS A 449 -22.44 -12.58 -37.68
N ALA A 450 -22.64 -11.48 -36.95
CA ALA A 450 -22.92 -11.55 -35.52
C ALA A 450 -24.28 -12.20 -35.29
N VAL A 451 -24.30 -13.31 -34.54
CA VAL A 451 -25.55 -13.97 -34.17
C VAL A 451 -25.89 -13.60 -32.73
N ALA A 452 -27.03 -12.95 -32.53
CA ALA A 452 -27.54 -12.65 -31.19
C ALA A 452 -27.85 -13.96 -30.47
N ARG A 453 -27.67 -13.99 -29.14
CA ARG A 453 -27.85 -15.22 -28.34
C ARG A 453 -29.25 -15.81 -28.49
N GLU A 454 -30.25 -14.95 -28.72
CA GLU A 454 -31.63 -15.34 -28.98
C GLU A 454 -31.82 -16.07 -30.32
N ASN A 455 -30.97 -15.82 -31.31
CA ASN A 455 -31.06 -16.36 -32.68
C ASN A 455 -29.92 -17.35 -32.98
N ALA A 456 -29.13 -17.72 -31.97
CA ALA A 456 -27.96 -18.59 -32.09
C ALA A 456 -28.33 -19.98 -32.60
N GLU A 457 -29.45 -20.52 -32.12
CA GLU A 457 -29.92 -21.86 -32.47
C GLU A 457 -30.43 -21.94 -33.92
N GLU A 458 -31.17 -20.92 -34.38
CA GLU A 458 -31.69 -20.85 -35.75
C GLU A 458 -30.58 -20.60 -36.79
N ALA A 459 -29.55 -19.81 -36.45
CA ALA A 459 -28.41 -19.58 -37.34
C ALA A 459 -27.44 -20.77 -37.43
N LEU A 460 -27.38 -21.63 -36.40
CA LEU A 460 -26.55 -22.84 -36.38
C LEU A 460 -27.27 -24.07 -36.92
N PHE A 461 -28.60 -24.15 -36.78
CA PHE A 461 -29.38 -25.37 -37.05
C PHE A 461 -30.63 -25.18 -37.93
N GLY A 462 -30.91 -23.97 -38.43
CA GLY A 462 -32.07 -23.70 -39.30
C GLY A 462 -31.85 -24.11 -40.77
N GLU A 463 -32.94 -24.38 -41.50
CA GLU A 463 -32.94 -24.92 -42.88
C GLU A 463 -32.26 -24.01 -43.94
N GLU A 464 -32.02 -22.72 -43.64
CA GLU A 464 -31.27 -21.81 -44.52
C GLU A 464 -29.74 -21.89 -44.37
N SER A 465 -29.21 -22.71 -43.46
CA SER A 465 -27.77 -22.93 -43.30
C SER A 465 -27.20 -23.85 -44.40
N GLY A 466 -27.32 -23.40 -45.66
CA GLY A 466 -26.75 -24.08 -46.81
C GLY A 466 -25.23 -24.21 -46.69
N ASN A 467 -24.77 -25.42 -46.36
CA ASN A 467 -23.49 -26.09 -46.68
C ASN A 467 -22.14 -25.32 -46.72
N ASN A 468 -22.03 -24.08 -46.28
CA ASN A 468 -20.81 -23.27 -46.45
C ASN A 468 -20.13 -22.82 -45.14
N LEU A 469 -20.47 -23.36 -43.97
CA LEU A 469 -19.89 -22.91 -42.70
C LEU A 469 -19.25 -23.99 -41.83
N VAL A 470 -18.82 -25.09 -42.44
CA VAL A 470 -17.83 -25.98 -41.80
C VAL A 470 -16.60 -26.00 -42.70
N ALA A 471 -15.72 -25.02 -42.51
CA ALA A 471 -14.32 -25.30 -42.81
C ALA A 471 -13.93 -26.48 -41.93
N ASP A 472 -13.54 -27.60 -42.53
CA ASP A 472 -13.02 -28.76 -41.82
C ASP A 472 -11.86 -28.30 -40.93
N ALA A 473 -12.17 -28.04 -39.66
CA ALA A 473 -11.18 -27.82 -38.64
C ALA A 473 -10.59 -29.18 -38.31
N THR A 474 -9.58 -29.58 -39.08
CA THR A 474 -8.64 -30.60 -38.63
C THR A 474 -8.21 -30.24 -37.20
N PRO A 475 -8.25 -31.18 -36.23
CA PRO A 475 -7.77 -30.93 -34.89
C PRO A 475 -6.25 -30.79 -34.92
N GLY A 476 -5.79 -29.61 -35.32
CA GLY A 476 -4.46 -29.09 -35.07
C GLY A 476 -4.51 -28.28 -33.78
N LEU A 477 -3.45 -28.38 -32.98
CA LEU A 477 -3.20 -27.50 -31.85
C LEU A 477 -3.50 -26.06 -32.26
N ILE A 478 -4.41 -25.39 -31.55
CA ILE A 478 -4.56 -23.94 -31.68
C ILE A 478 -3.19 -23.38 -31.33
N ASN A 479 -2.48 -22.89 -32.35
CA ASN A 479 -1.19 -22.29 -32.17
C ASN A 479 -1.42 -20.87 -31.67
N ASP A 480 -1.60 -20.72 -30.34
CA ASP A 480 -1.83 -19.43 -29.66
C ASP A 480 -0.75 -18.38 -30.01
N GLN A 481 0.39 -18.81 -30.57
CA GLN A 481 1.45 -17.94 -31.04
C GLN A 481 1.17 -17.25 -32.39
N GLU A 482 0.28 -17.77 -33.24
CA GLU A 482 -0.10 -17.14 -34.53
C GLU A 482 -1.28 -16.17 -34.39
N SER A 483 -2.20 -16.40 -33.45
CA SER A 483 -3.33 -15.50 -33.17
C SER A 483 -2.89 -14.15 -32.58
N LEU A 484 -1.65 -14.06 -32.08
CA LEU A 484 -1.02 -12.83 -31.57
C LEU A 484 -0.25 -12.01 -32.63
N ARG A 485 -0.14 -12.48 -33.88
CA ARG A 485 0.87 -12.01 -34.86
C ARG A 485 0.30 -11.25 -36.08
N GLY A 486 -0.81 -10.55 -35.95
CA GLY A 486 -1.26 -9.63 -36.99
C GLY A 486 -0.40 -8.36 -37.06
N ALA A 487 0.34 -8.14 -38.14
CA ALA A 487 1.07 -6.88 -38.40
C ALA A 487 0.16 -5.62 -38.44
N MET A 488 -1.16 -5.80 -38.55
CA MET A 488 -2.15 -4.71 -38.38
C MET A 488 -2.50 -4.41 -36.91
N ASP A 489 -2.33 -5.37 -36.01
CA ASP A 489 -2.60 -5.22 -34.58
C ASP A 489 -1.53 -4.34 -33.92
N SER A 490 -0.26 -4.49 -34.32
CA SER A 490 0.83 -3.58 -33.91
C SER A 490 0.66 -2.14 -34.42
N LEU A 491 0.17 -1.96 -35.66
CA LEU A 491 -0.04 -0.64 -36.27
C LEU A 491 -1.19 0.16 -35.60
N ARG A 492 -2.25 -0.51 -35.12
CA ARG A 492 -3.36 0.15 -34.40
C ARG A 492 -3.10 0.37 -32.91
N ARG A 493 -2.25 -0.45 -32.27
CA ARG A 493 -1.81 -0.24 -30.87
C ARG A 493 -1.06 1.09 -30.67
N ASP A 494 -0.29 1.52 -31.68
CA ASP A 494 0.39 2.82 -31.70
C ASP A 494 -0.56 4.03 -31.88
N ASP A 495 -1.75 3.82 -32.48
CA ASP A 495 -2.78 4.85 -32.60
C ASP A 495 -3.56 5.05 -31.29
N LEU A 496 -3.85 3.95 -30.57
CA LEU A 496 -4.57 4.01 -29.28
C LEU A 496 -3.77 4.71 -28.18
N THR A 497 -2.44 4.59 -28.19
CA THR A 497 -1.56 5.27 -27.23
C THR A 497 -1.45 6.78 -27.49
N LYS A 498 -1.72 7.24 -28.71
CA LYS A 498 -1.70 8.67 -29.09
C LYS A 498 -3.07 9.34 -28.99
N ARG A 499 -4.15 8.57 -28.85
CA ARG A 499 -5.51 9.10 -28.72
C ARG A 499 -5.68 9.86 -27.40
N VAL A 500 -6.42 10.98 -27.48
CA VAL A 500 -6.88 11.76 -26.34
C VAL A 500 -8.38 11.57 -26.18
N TYR A 501 -8.81 11.03 -25.06
CA TYR A 501 -10.23 10.83 -24.71
C TYR A 501 -10.77 12.07 -24.01
N SER A 502 -12.00 12.45 -24.34
CA SER A 502 -12.73 13.51 -23.62
C SER A 502 -13.23 13.02 -22.25
N GLN A 503 -13.49 13.95 -21.32
CA GLN A 503 -14.02 13.61 -20.00
C GLN A 503 -15.34 12.80 -20.07
N ALA A 504 -16.19 13.11 -21.06
CA ALA A 504 -17.43 12.38 -21.27
C ALA A 504 -17.18 10.92 -21.66
N GLU A 505 -16.19 10.65 -22.52
CA GLU A 505 -15.79 9.28 -22.88
C GLU A 505 -15.17 8.53 -21.69
N ILE A 506 -14.43 9.23 -20.83
CA ILE A 506 -13.85 8.64 -19.61
C ILE A 506 -14.97 8.22 -18.64
N GLU A 507 -15.95 9.10 -18.43
CA GLU A 507 -17.06 8.88 -17.51
C GLU A 507 -18.10 7.90 -18.04
N GLN A 508 -18.22 7.76 -19.36
CA GLN A 508 -19.08 6.74 -19.97
C GLN A 508 -18.44 5.36 -19.85
N GLY A 509 -19.14 4.44 -19.19
CA GLY A 509 -18.75 3.04 -19.11
C GLY A 509 -18.44 2.55 -17.71
N VAL A 510 -17.77 1.40 -17.67
CA VAL A 510 -17.72 0.55 -16.48
C VAL A 510 -16.73 1.04 -15.43
N VAL A 511 -17.13 0.95 -14.17
CA VAL A 511 -16.28 1.11 -12.98
C VAL A 511 -16.58 -0.02 -11.99
N LEU A 512 -15.64 -0.37 -11.11
CA LEU A 512 -15.89 -1.35 -10.04
C LEU A 512 -16.27 -0.68 -8.71
N SER A 513 -15.71 0.50 -8.45
CA SER A 513 -16.01 1.30 -7.28
C SER A 513 -15.86 2.80 -7.57
N SER A 514 -16.21 3.64 -6.60
CA SER A 514 -16.00 5.08 -6.67
C SER A 514 -15.71 5.65 -5.30
N ALA A 515 -14.65 6.46 -5.21
CA ALA A 515 -14.31 7.22 -4.02
C ALA A 515 -15.12 8.51 -3.97
N ILE A 516 -15.64 8.86 -2.79
CA ILE A 516 -16.35 10.10 -2.56
C ILE A 516 -15.58 10.93 -1.54
N ILE A 517 -15.30 12.18 -1.89
CA ILE A 517 -14.76 13.17 -0.96
C ILE A 517 -15.90 14.03 -0.42
N LEU A 518 -15.94 14.19 0.91
CA LEU A 518 -16.90 15.03 1.58
C LEU A 518 -16.35 16.45 1.79
N LYS A 519 -17.25 17.42 1.87
CA LYS A 519 -16.92 18.80 2.30
C LYS A 519 -16.77 18.87 3.82
N ASP A 520 -17.65 18.16 4.53
CA ASP A 520 -17.69 18.04 5.99
C ASP A 520 -17.62 16.56 6.40
N PRO A 521 -16.43 16.07 6.80
CA PRO A 521 -16.23 14.68 7.23
C PRO A 521 -16.95 14.31 8.52
N GLU A 522 -17.32 15.27 9.38
CA GLU A 522 -18.00 14.99 10.66
C GLU A 522 -19.41 14.41 10.43
N LYS A 523 -20.02 14.75 9.28
CA LYS A 523 -21.34 14.25 8.85
C LYS A 523 -21.27 12.95 8.06
N LEU A 524 -20.19 12.18 8.18
CA LEU A 524 -19.97 10.94 7.44
C LEU A 524 -21.17 9.98 7.51
N GLN A 525 -21.62 9.63 8.72
CA GLN A 525 -22.70 8.65 8.92
C GLN A 525 -24.04 9.14 8.38
N GLN A 526 -24.37 10.42 8.61
CA GLN A 526 -25.57 11.05 8.08
C GLN A 526 -25.55 11.03 6.54
N THR A 527 -24.44 11.49 5.95
CA THR A 527 -24.27 11.56 4.49
C THR A 527 -24.35 10.17 3.86
N MET A 528 -23.76 9.15 4.49
CA MET A 528 -23.87 7.77 4.00
C MET A 528 -25.32 7.27 4.00
N ALA A 529 -26.11 7.57 5.02
CA ALA A 529 -27.53 7.21 5.07
C ALA A 529 -28.33 7.91 3.96
N GLU A 530 -28.10 9.21 3.77
CA GLU A 530 -28.76 10.03 2.74
C GLU A 530 -28.36 9.61 1.31
N LEU A 531 -27.09 9.24 1.08
CA LEU A 531 -26.62 8.72 -0.20
C LEU A 531 -27.21 7.34 -0.52
N ARG A 532 -27.34 6.45 0.48
CA ARG A 532 -28.01 5.14 0.30
C ARG A 532 -29.46 5.33 -0.11
N GLN A 533 -30.17 6.29 0.50
CA GLN A 533 -31.55 6.58 0.13
C GLN A 533 -31.63 7.16 -1.29
N SER A 534 -30.77 8.13 -1.61
CA SER A 534 -30.73 8.75 -2.94
C SER A 534 -30.42 7.75 -4.05
N ALA A 535 -29.53 6.78 -3.79
CA ALA A 535 -29.23 5.69 -4.73
C ALA A 535 -30.45 4.79 -4.95
N LYS A 536 -31.18 4.43 -3.88
CA LYS A 536 -32.43 3.65 -3.98
C LYS A 536 -33.51 4.39 -4.77
N ASP A 537 -33.70 5.68 -4.51
CA ASP A 537 -34.70 6.51 -5.19
C ASP A 537 -34.40 6.65 -6.69
N ALA A 538 -33.12 6.63 -7.07
CA ALA A 538 -32.66 6.62 -8.47
C ALA A 538 -32.66 5.23 -9.12
N GLY A 539 -33.07 4.18 -8.40
CA GLY A 539 -33.05 2.80 -8.89
C GLY A 539 -31.65 2.20 -9.04
N LEU A 540 -30.65 2.75 -8.34
CA LEU A 540 -29.26 2.30 -8.38
C LEU A 540 -29.00 1.32 -7.23
N LYS A 541 -28.56 0.11 -7.57
CA LYS A 541 -28.17 -0.92 -6.60
C LYS A 541 -26.73 -0.71 -6.14
N LEU A 542 -26.55 0.17 -5.15
CA LEU A 542 -25.22 0.56 -4.67
C LEU A 542 -25.05 0.30 -3.18
N ARG A 543 -23.91 -0.28 -2.80
CA ARG A 543 -23.42 -0.30 -1.43
C ARG A 543 -22.61 0.96 -1.17
N VAL A 544 -22.95 1.66 -0.09
CA VAL A 544 -22.23 2.84 0.39
C VAL A 544 -21.53 2.46 1.68
N VAL A 545 -20.20 2.51 1.69
CA VAL A 545 -19.36 2.05 2.81
C VAL A 545 -18.36 3.14 3.22
N SER A 546 -17.95 3.14 4.48
CA SER A 546 -16.95 4.11 4.96
C SER A 546 -15.55 3.68 4.54
N TRP A 547 -14.59 4.61 4.61
CA TRP A 547 -13.19 4.31 4.37
C TRP A 547 -12.66 3.16 5.26
N GLN A 548 -13.14 3.01 6.50
CA GLN A 548 -12.72 1.91 7.37
C GLN A 548 -13.12 0.55 6.82
N GLN A 549 -14.35 0.45 6.29
CA GLN A 549 -14.84 -0.79 5.69
C GLN A 549 -14.12 -1.05 4.36
N ALA A 550 -13.96 -0.02 3.53
CA ALA A 550 -13.29 -0.13 2.23
C ALA A 550 -11.79 -0.43 2.33
N ALA A 551 -11.13 -0.11 3.45
CA ALA A 551 -9.74 -0.48 3.69
C ALA A 551 -9.55 -2.00 3.91
N GLY A 552 -10.64 -2.78 3.98
CA GLY A 552 -10.60 -4.23 4.12
C GLY A 552 -9.88 -4.68 5.40
N LEU A 553 -8.91 -5.59 5.25
CA LEU A 553 -8.12 -6.13 6.36
C LEU A 553 -7.44 -5.03 7.20
N LEU A 554 -6.96 -3.97 6.56
CA LEU A 554 -6.31 -2.86 7.28
C LEU A 554 -7.30 -2.15 8.21
N GLY A 555 -8.52 -1.88 7.74
CA GLY A 555 -9.57 -1.31 8.58
C GLY A 555 -9.95 -2.21 9.74
N GLN A 556 -9.98 -3.53 9.53
CA GLN A 556 -10.22 -4.51 10.58
C GLN A 556 -9.10 -4.53 11.63
N PHE A 557 -7.83 -4.46 11.24
CA PHE A 557 -6.70 -4.34 12.18
C PHE A 557 -6.81 -3.10 13.05
N VAL A 558 -7.20 -1.96 12.46
CA VAL A 558 -7.44 -0.71 13.22
C VAL A 558 -8.56 -0.90 14.23
N MET A 559 -9.67 -1.51 13.83
CA MET A 559 -10.80 -1.78 14.70
C MET A 559 -10.42 -2.72 15.85
N MET A 560 -9.65 -3.77 15.56
CA MET A 560 -9.16 -4.71 16.57
C MET A 560 -8.17 -4.05 17.54
N ALA A 561 -7.25 -3.22 17.04
CA ALA A 561 -6.33 -2.46 17.89
C ALA A 561 -7.09 -1.51 18.84
N LYS A 562 -8.12 -0.82 18.33
CA LYS A 562 -9.03 0.00 19.16
C LYS A 562 -9.74 -0.84 20.21
N LEU A 563 -10.28 -2.00 19.84
CA LEU A 563 -10.97 -2.91 20.76
C LEU A 563 -10.05 -3.38 21.89
N VAL A 564 -8.84 -3.85 21.56
CA VAL A 564 -7.85 -4.31 22.55
C VAL A 564 -7.48 -3.19 23.52
N LEU A 565 -7.28 -1.97 23.03
CA LEU A 565 -6.93 -0.86 23.90
C LEU A 565 -8.11 -0.37 24.73
N TYR A 566 -9.33 -0.30 24.19
CA TYR A 566 -10.53 -0.03 24.99
C TYR A 566 -10.76 -1.10 26.06
N ALA A 567 -10.50 -2.38 25.75
CA ALA A 567 -10.52 -3.45 26.74
C ALA A 567 -9.46 -3.25 27.83
N ALA A 568 -8.24 -2.85 27.47
CA ALA A 568 -7.19 -2.54 28.45
C ALA A 568 -7.57 -1.34 29.35
N VAL A 569 -8.11 -0.25 28.77
CA VAL A 569 -8.63 0.89 29.54
C VAL A 569 -9.77 0.47 30.46
N PHE A 570 -10.65 -0.42 30.00
CA PHE A 570 -11.73 -0.98 30.82
C PHE A 570 -11.21 -1.82 31.99
N ILE A 571 -10.17 -2.63 31.78
CA ILE A 571 -9.52 -3.38 32.86
C ILE A 571 -8.88 -2.43 33.88
N ILE A 572 -8.16 -1.41 33.42
CA ILE A 572 -7.58 -0.37 34.28
C ILE A 572 -8.68 0.32 35.10
N PHE A 573 -9.81 0.63 34.46
CA PHE A 573 -10.98 1.19 35.12
C PHE A 573 -11.46 0.30 36.27
N ILE A 574 -11.60 -1.01 36.06
CA ILE A 574 -12.02 -1.95 37.12
C ILE A 574 -10.99 -1.99 38.25
N VAL A 575 -9.71 -2.04 37.93
CA VAL A 575 -8.62 -2.06 38.92
C VAL A 575 -8.65 -0.78 39.77
N VAL A 576 -8.70 0.38 39.14
CA VAL A 576 -8.80 1.69 39.82
C VAL A 576 -10.06 1.75 40.69
N LEU A 577 -11.20 1.25 40.19
CA LEU A 577 -12.45 1.23 40.92
C LEU A 577 -12.31 0.43 42.23
N VAL A 578 -11.73 -0.77 42.16
CA VAL A 578 -11.52 -1.65 43.33
C VAL A 578 -10.53 -1.04 44.31
N ILE A 579 -9.42 -0.45 43.83
CA ILE A 579 -8.42 0.16 44.70
C ILE A 579 -9.03 1.37 45.44
N ILE A 580 -9.75 2.26 44.75
CA ILE A 580 -10.42 3.40 45.38
C ILE A 580 -11.48 2.91 46.39
N ASN A 581 -12.25 1.88 46.04
CA ASN A 581 -13.26 1.32 46.94
C ASN A 581 -12.63 0.82 48.25
N ASN A 582 -11.57 0.02 48.15
CA ASN A 582 -10.85 -0.52 49.31
C ASN A 582 -10.19 0.58 50.13
N ALA A 583 -9.60 1.59 49.48
CA ALA A 583 -8.98 2.72 50.16
C ALA A 583 -10.03 3.59 50.89
N MET A 584 -11.18 3.85 50.25
CA MET A 584 -12.31 4.56 50.87
C MET A 584 -12.93 3.77 52.03
N MET A 585 -13.00 2.45 51.92
CA MET A 585 -13.40 1.57 53.02
C MET A 585 -12.49 1.78 54.24
N MET A 586 -11.16 1.74 54.03
CA MET A 586 -10.21 2.02 55.11
C MET A 586 -10.34 3.45 55.66
N ALA A 587 -10.47 4.45 54.78
CA ALA A 587 -10.63 5.86 55.18
C ALA A 587 -11.87 6.09 56.05
N THR A 588 -13.00 5.46 55.68
CA THR A 588 -14.25 5.55 56.45
C THR A 588 -14.15 4.83 57.79
N LEU A 589 -13.49 3.67 57.85
CA LEU A 589 -13.26 2.94 59.10
C LEU A 589 -12.45 3.74 60.12
N GLN A 590 -11.39 4.45 59.68
CA GLN A 590 -10.58 5.29 60.57
C GLN A 590 -11.33 6.49 61.15
N ARG A 591 -12.44 6.92 60.52
CA ARG A 591 -13.25 8.06 60.94
C ARG A 591 -14.59 7.64 61.58
N VAL A 592 -14.74 6.38 61.95
CA VAL A 592 -15.98 5.85 62.55
C VAL A 592 -16.41 6.64 63.80
N ARG A 593 -15.47 7.03 64.67
CA ARG A 593 -15.74 7.83 65.88
C ARG A 593 -16.26 9.23 65.55
N GLU A 594 -15.70 9.87 64.54
CA GLU A 594 -16.14 11.19 64.06
C GLU A 594 -17.57 11.12 63.49
N VAL A 595 -17.83 10.10 62.66
CA VAL A 595 -19.17 9.83 62.10
C VAL A 595 -20.18 9.50 63.21
N GLY A 596 -19.79 8.69 64.19
CA GLY A 596 -20.61 8.35 65.36
C GLY A 596 -20.99 9.58 66.19
N THR A 597 -20.02 10.47 66.43
CA THR A 597 -20.25 11.74 67.17
C THR A 597 -21.18 12.67 66.40
N MET A 598 -20.97 12.86 65.09
CA MET A 598 -21.86 13.66 64.25
C MET A 598 -23.29 13.12 64.27
N ARG A 599 -23.45 11.79 64.21
CA ARG A 599 -24.77 11.14 64.29
C ARG A 599 -25.41 11.24 65.67
N ALA A 600 -24.63 11.24 66.76
CA ALA A 600 -25.14 11.43 68.12
C ALA A 600 -25.67 12.85 68.36
N ILE A 601 -25.07 13.86 67.71
CA ILE A 601 -25.49 15.28 67.78
C ILE A 601 -26.65 15.57 66.81
N GLY A 602 -27.09 14.59 66.00
CA GLY A 602 -28.30 14.67 65.17
C GLY A 602 -28.08 14.71 63.65
N ALA A 603 -26.86 14.44 63.16
CA ALA A 603 -26.63 14.36 61.72
C ALA A 603 -27.38 13.18 61.06
N GLN A 604 -28.12 13.46 59.99
CA GLN A 604 -28.86 12.45 59.22
C GLN A 604 -27.91 11.56 58.40
N ARG A 605 -28.33 10.33 58.09
CA ARG A 605 -27.56 9.39 57.24
C ARG A 605 -27.25 9.97 55.85
N SER A 606 -28.21 10.72 55.28
CA SER A 606 -28.04 11.45 54.01
C SER A 606 -26.96 12.52 54.07
N PHE A 607 -26.78 13.18 55.22
CA PHE A 607 -25.73 14.17 55.43
C PHE A 607 -24.34 13.52 55.46
N VAL A 608 -24.19 12.39 56.16
CA VAL A 608 -22.94 11.62 56.19
C VAL A 608 -22.59 11.07 54.81
N LEU A 609 -23.58 10.49 54.10
CA LEU A 609 -23.39 10.01 52.72
C LEU A 609 -22.97 11.15 51.78
N GLY A 610 -23.65 12.29 51.84
CA GLY A 610 -23.34 13.47 51.04
C GLY A 610 -21.95 14.05 51.34
N MET A 611 -21.53 14.02 52.61
CA MET A 611 -20.18 14.46 53.01
C MET A 611 -19.09 13.61 52.37
N VAL A 612 -19.19 12.28 52.48
CA VAL A 612 -18.19 11.36 51.91
C VAL A 612 -18.18 11.44 50.37
N LEU A 613 -19.35 11.55 49.74
CA LEU A 613 -19.43 11.73 48.29
C LEU A 613 -18.81 13.04 47.82
N VAL A 614 -19.11 14.16 48.49
CA VAL A 614 -18.51 15.47 48.15
C VAL A 614 -16.99 15.45 48.38
N GLU A 615 -16.51 14.79 49.42
CA GLU A 615 -15.08 14.60 49.68
C GLU A 615 -14.40 13.85 48.54
N THR A 616 -14.94 12.71 48.10
CA THR A 616 -14.34 11.97 46.99
C THR A 616 -14.49 12.70 45.66
N LEU A 617 -15.59 13.41 45.42
CA LEU A 617 -15.74 14.24 44.22
C LEU A 617 -14.73 15.39 44.19
N LEU A 618 -14.41 16.00 45.34
CA LEU A 618 -13.34 17.01 45.42
C LEU A 618 -11.96 16.39 45.20
N LEU A 619 -11.70 15.17 45.70
CA LEU A 619 -10.48 14.42 45.37
C LEU A 619 -10.39 14.16 43.87
N GLY A 620 -11.48 13.68 43.27
CA GLY A 620 -11.65 13.49 41.83
C GLY A 620 -11.35 14.76 41.04
N LEU A 621 -11.91 15.89 41.46
CA LEU A 621 -11.73 17.18 40.80
C LEU A 621 -10.26 17.65 40.88
N VAL A 622 -9.66 17.66 42.07
CA VAL A 622 -8.31 18.22 42.28
C VAL A 622 -7.24 17.32 41.66
N PHE A 623 -7.26 16.03 42.01
CA PHE A 623 -6.25 15.09 41.51
C PHE A 623 -6.51 14.68 40.07
N GLY A 624 -7.77 14.60 39.64
CA GLY A 624 -8.12 14.39 38.23
C GLY A 624 -7.72 15.56 37.36
N ALA A 625 -7.97 16.81 37.79
CA ALA A 625 -7.46 17.98 37.08
C ALA A 625 -5.93 17.99 37.04
N GLY A 626 -5.25 17.65 38.14
CA GLY A 626 -3.80 17.49 38.17
C GLY A 626 -3.30 16.44 37.18
N GLY A 627 -3.91 15.25 37.16
CA GLY A 627 -3.56 14.16 36.26
C GLY A 627 -3.81 14.53 34.80
N ALA A 628 -4.91 15.22 34.53
CA ALA A 628 -5.22 15.75 33.20
C ALA A 628 -4.23 16.82 32.76
N LEU A 629 -3.83 17.76 33.64
CA LEU A 629 -2.85 18.79 33.34
C LEU A 629 -1.48 18.18 33.03
N VAL A 630 -1.00 17.25 33.85
CA VAL A 630 0.28 16.58 33.62
C VAL A 630 0.22 15.71 32.37
N GLY A 631 -0.86 14.94 32.18
CA GLY A 631 -1.08 14.15 30.96
C GLY A 631 -1.11 15.03 29.70
N SER A 632 -1.77 16.19 29.77
CA SER A 632 -1.79 17.19 28.70
C SER A 632 -0.39 17.73 28.43
N GLY A 633 0.39 18.03 29.47
CA GLY A 633 1.78 18.48 29.34
C GLY A 633 2.68 17.43 28.69
N ILE A 634 2.54 16.16 29.07
CA ILE A 634 3.25 15.03 28.44
C ILE A 634 2.87 14.93 26.96
N MET A 635 1.57 15.04 26.64
CA MET A 635 1.09 15.00 25.25
C MET A 635 1.54 16.20 24.43
N ALA A 636 1.61 17.40 25.01
CA ALA A 636 2.17 18.57 24.34
C ALA A 636 3.66 18.38 24.05
N ALA A 637 4.44 17.88 25.01
CA ALA A 637 5.87 17.60 24.82
C ALA A 637 6.11 16.54 23.74
N LEU A 638 5.35 15.44 23.78
CA LEU A 638 5.41 14.38 22.77
C LEU A 638 4.88 14.87 21.40
N GLY A 639 3.91 15.78 21.38
CA GLY A 639 3.41 16.44 20.18
C GLY A 639 4.43 17.34 19.50
N HIS A 640 5.45 17.83 20.22
CA HIS A 640 6.57 18.59 19.63
C HIS A 640 7.71 17.68 19.15
N VAL A 641 8.08 16.65 19.92
CA VAL A 641 9.20 15.76 19.59
C VAL A 641 8.82 14.72 18.52
N GLY A 642 7.58 14.23 18.60
CA GLY A 642 7.06 13.11 17.83
C GLY A 642 7.53 11.76 18.37
N ILE A 643 6.65 10.75 18.31
CA ILE A 643 6.96 9.37 18.69
C ILE A 643 7.46 8.63 17.43
N PRO A 644 8.71 8.14 17.39
CA PRO A 644 9.25 7.48 16.21
C PRO A 644 8.56 6.14 15.94
N ALA A 645 8.29 5.88 14.66
CA ALA A 645 7.88 4.57 14.18
C ALA A 645 9.09 3.62 14.18
N GLY A 646 9.13 2.70 15.15
CA GLY A 646 10.23 1.73 15.26
C GLY A 646 10.17 0.56 14.28
N ASN A 647 9.10 0.44 13.49
CA ASN A 647 8.94 -0.59 12.46
C ASN A 647 7.95 -0.12 11.36
N GLU A 648 7.85 -0.89 10.28
CA GLU A 648 6.97 -0.58 9.13
C GLU A 648 5.49 -0.53 9.51
N ALA A 649 5.04 -1.39 10.44
CA ALA A 649 3.66 -1.38 10.91
C ALA A 649 3.33 -0.05 11.59
N LEU A 650 4.19 0.41 12.52
CA LEU A 650 4.04 1.71 13.17
C LEU A 650 4.19 2.86 12.17
N TYR A 651 5.04 2.73 11.15
CA TYR A 651 5.15 3.75 10.10
C TYR A 651 3.81 3.97 9.41
N PHE A 652 3.12 2.88 9.08
CA PHE A 652 1.78 2.91 8.52
C PHE A 652 0.76 3.51 9.51
N PHE A 653 0.71 3.03 10.76
CA PHE A 653 -0.22 3.55 11.78
C PHE A 653 0.00 5.04 12.09
N PHE A 654 1.24 5.50 12.02
CA PHE A 654 1.60 6.89 12.29
C PHE A 654 1.48 7.77 11.06
N SER A 655 1.17 7.19 9.89
CA SER A 655 1.15 7.88 8.60
C SER A 655 2.47 8.62 8.34
N GLY A 656 3.60 7.97 8.64
CA GLY A 656 4.93 8.52 8.48
C GLY A 656 5.92 8.08 9.57
N PRO A 657 7.11 8.70 9.59
CA PRO A 657 8.19 8.27 10.48
C PRO A 657 7.95 8.59 11.96
N ARG A 658 7.02 9.51 12.26
CA ARG A 658 6.70 9.94 13.63
C ARG A 658 5.20 10.20 13.78
N LEU A 659 4.63 9.76 14.89
CA LEU A 659 3.32 10.21 15.34
C LEU A 659 3.49 11.53 16.10
N TYR A 660 2.67 12.52 15.78
CA TYR A 660 2.58 13.76 16.54
C TYR A 660 1.25 13.77 17.30
N PRO A 661 1.24 13.37 18.59
CA PRO A 661 0.01 13.31 19.35
C PRO A 661 -0.65 14.67 19.46
N SER A 662 -1.95 14.72 19.19
CA SER A 662 -2.79 15.90 19.38
C SER A 662 -3.84 15.62 20.43
N LEU A 663 -4.04 16.60 21.32
CA LEU A 663 -4.99 16.49 22.41
C LEU A 663 -6.32 17.11 22.01
N SER A 664 -7.37 16.30 21.90
CA SER A 664 -8.74 16.80 21.70
C SER A 664 -9.33 17.25 23.03
N ALA A 665 -9.95 18.43 23.06
CA ALA A 665 -10.69 18.92 24.22
C ALA A 665 -11.82 17.96 24.62
N GLY A 666 -12.46 17.30 23.64
CA GLY A 666 -13.49 16.30 23.88
C GLY A 666 -12.97 15.12 24.70
N ASN A 667 -11.77 14.63 24.41
CA ASN A 667 -11.16 13.52 25.15
C ASN A 667 -10.77 13.88 26.56
N LEU A 668 -10.25 15.10 26.77
CA LEU A 668 -9.95 15.59 28.10
C LEU A 668 -11.22 15.65 28.96
N ILE A 669 -12.30 16.19 28.40
CA ILE A 669 -13.59 16.27 29.08
C ILE A 669 -14.13 14.86 29.34
N ALA A 670 -14.08 13.95 28.36
CA ALA A 670 -14.52 12.58 28.53
C ALA A 670 -13.72 11.82 29.59
N ALA A 671 -12.39 11.92 29.57
CA ALA A 671 -11.50 11.32 30.56
C ALA A 671 -11.79 11.84 31.97
N PHE A 672 -11.97 13.16 32.10
CA PHE A 672 -12.33 13.80 33.36
C PHE A 672 -13.69 13.31 33.87
N ILE A 673 -14.71 13.27 33.01
CA ILE A 673 -16.05 12.76 33.35
C ILE A 673 -15.96 11.29 33.79
N ILE A 674 -15.24 10.44 33.06
CA ILE A 674 -15.05 9.02 33.40
C ILE A 674 -14.48 8.90 34.82
N VAL A 675 -13.41 9.64 35.14
CA VAL A 675 -12.78 9.60 36.46
C VAL A 675 -13.72 10.07 37.57
N MET A 676 -14.48 11.13 37.33
CA MET A 676 -15.49 11.64 38.27
C MET A 676 -16.57 10.58 38.53
N VAL A 677 -17.04 9.89 37.48
CA VAL A 677 -17.99 8.79 37.59
C VAL A 677 -17.39 7.60 38.34
N VAL A 678 -16.13 7.22 38.06
CA VAL A 678 -15.43 6.14 38.77
C VAL A 678 -15.36 6.45 40.25
N SER A 679 -14.90 7.65 40.59
CA SER A 679 -14.70 8.10 41.97
C SER A 679 -16.02 8.10 42.75
N ALA A 680 -17.11 8.55 42.12
CA ALA A 680 -18.44 8.48 42.69
C ALA A 680 -18.87 7.02 42.93
N ILE A 681 -18.81 6.16 41.90
CA ILE A 681 -19.25 4.76 41.97
C ILE A 681 -18.45 3.98 43.01
N SER A 682 -17.11 4.10 43.01
CA SER A 682 -16.21 3.44 43.96
C SER A 682 -16.54 3.78 45.41
N THR A 683 -17.03 5.00 45.66
CA THR A 683 -17.29 5.51 47.01
C THR A 683 -18.68 5.17 47.54
N LEU A 684 -19.65 4.88 46.67
CA LEU A 684 -21.04 4.64 47.08
C LEU A 684 -21.15 3.52 48.12
N TYR A 685 -20.46 2.40 47.92
CA TYR A 685 -20.52 1.26 48.84
C TYR A 685 -19.91 1.56 50.22
N PRO A 686 -18.64 2.03 50.34
CA PRO A 686 -18.07 2.42 51.63
C PRO A 686 -18.85 3.54 52.33
N ALA A 687 -19.29 4.55 51.59
CA ALA A 687 -20.04 5.67 52.14
C ALA A 687 -21.40 5.21 52.70
N PHE A 688 -22.09 4.30 52.00
CA PHE A 688 -23.32 3.70 52.50
C PHE A 688 -23.08 2.91 53.78
N LEU A 689 -22.02 2.10 53.83
CA LEU A 689 -21.69 1.30 55.01
C LEU A 689 -21.36 2.18 56.23
N ALA A 690 -20.65 3.30 56.03
CA ALA A 690 -20.37 4.29 57.08
C ALA A 690 -21.65 4.84 57.72
N THR A 691 -22.73 4.99 56.96
CA THR A 691 -24.03 5.44 57.52
C THR A 691 -24.73 4.39 58.39
N ARG A 692 -24.32 3.12 58.32
CA ARG A 692 -24.93 2.02 59.08
C ARG A 692 -24.30 1.78 60.46
N VAL A 693 -23.11 2.30 60.71
CA VAL A 693 -22.44 2.16 62.02
C VAL A 693 -23.20 2.92 63.11
N SER A 694 -23.69 2.24 64.14
CA SER A 694 -24.50 2.89 65.19
C SER A 694 -23.65 3.84 66.06
N PRO A 695 -24.21 4.97 66.55
CA PRO A 695 -23.46 5.90 67.42
C PRO A 695 -22.92 5.24 68.68
N LEU A 696 -23.66 4.29 69.26
CA LEU A 696 -23.25 3.52 70.44
C LEU A 696 -22.03 2.64 70.13
N GLN A 697 -22.08 1.86 69.03
CA GLN A 697 -20.95 1.01 68.62
C GLN A 697 -19.71 1.84 68.28
N ALA A 698 -19.88 2.98 67.60
CA ALA A 698 -18.78 3.86 67.24
C ALA A 698 -18.07 4.49 68.46
N MET A 699 -18.78 4.67 69.57
CA MET A 699 -18.23 5.19 70.84
C MET A 699 -17.67 4.09 71.75
N GLN A 700 -18.00 2.81 71.50
CA GLN A 700 -17.55 1.65 72.27
C GLN A 700 -16.29 0.98 71.70
N THR A 701 -15.83 1.36 70.50
CA THR A 701 -14.56 0.91 69.93
C THR A 701 -13.36 1.54 70.68
N ASP A 702 -13.08 1.00 71.86
CA ASP A 702 -11.80 1.03 72.58
C ASP A 702 -11.79 -0.18 73.53
N GLU A 703 -11.49 -1.35 72.98
CA GLU A 703 -10.63 -2.39 73.59
C GLU A 703 -9.78 -3.02 72.49
#